data_AF-A0A180FZL6-F1
#
_entry.id   AF-A0A180FZL6-F1
#
_cell.length_a   1.000
_cell.length_b   1.000
_cell.length_c   1.000
_cell.angle_alpha   90.00
_cell.angle_beta   90.00
_cell.angle_gamma   90.00
#
_symmetry.space_group_name_H-M   'P 1'
#
loop_
_entity.id
_entity.type
_entity.pdbx_description
1 polymer ?
#
loop_
_entity_poly.entity_id
_entity_poly.type
_entity_poly.pdbx_seq_one_letter_code
_entity_poly.pdbx_strand_id
1 'polypeptide(L)'
;MQFYPHDTKGKNIRALYQSEKWCESLNQEHRVQMAPYNGKHYYIFEPITLMDHPDSHIVVPIFFYQYQDEIWGKCFCAKFSRPNQSGNMIFYIRANIGYNDQDLLDIPVRKFNKLYSEIRHQDGSLLMSKCDNLLYEHGTPIGADPIRIPNPWRERAGKKIIRHVPITLYSDDTSGNQSKRWNKHISYYFTLGGLPPEMTNMEYNCHFIATSNVASALEIGEPIVAEINHLATQGSIAFDAGLKHEVLYMVVPLAFLADSPMSAEITSTFNPGQANNPCRMCHLSTQSKEHRCSLEFLRAFFGLTALPVARKWHETKSRSHELWELYYTKSKNQFKLKTAEYGLKDQITHRLMELHTQKVHERVRIAQLAEHSHPRIFNSYLELASFDGCNHTPVEILHVVLLGCVKYLMADLMTNRIPKSKLKEVEARLRSFNTDALNFPQLQATYMMAHHRSFIGKDFQIILQVAAFVLFPYMTEDMKNVWYSMCFMSSMVFQTVIPDMETYIQQLEGVIREFMYHISKMSGRWSNKPKIHMLLHLPQSIRRFGPPILFATEKFENYNGIVRTASIHSNRQAPSHDLALTFSNYHIERLLYSGAYLHDSKTGEYFQAKPNVTNIFKSNVLIQKLFGYNSTLVNPMKSYPCLHSNKPNIPEAELEPIPEALTARPTQTAVLDKYLLSI
;
A
#
# COMPACT_ATOMS: atom_id res chain seq x y z
N MET A 1 19.09 2.09 -0.71
CA MET A 1 17.86 1.27 -0.77
C MET A 1 18.01 0.13 0.23
N GLN A 2 16.94 -0.19 0.96
CA GLN A 2 16.87 -1.32 1.88
C GLN A 2 16.40 -2.58 1.13
N PHE A 3 16.99 -3.73 1.47
CA PHE A 3 16.65 -5.04 0.90
C PHE A 3 16.16 -6.05 1.96
N TYR A 4 16.15 -5.61 3.22
CA TYR A 4 15.62 -6.35 4.36
C TYR A 4 14.57 -5.46 5.03
N PRO A 5 13.47 -6.04 5.55
CA PRO A 5 12.56 -5.30 6.38
C PRO A 5 13.24 -4.91 7.70
N HIS A 6 12.89 -3.77 8.28
CA HIS A 6 13.43 -3.24 9.51
C HIS A 6 12.44 -3.45 10.65
N ASP A 7 12.84 -4.21 11.67
CA ASP A 7 12.04 -4.32 12.89
C ASP A 7 12.34 -3.13 13.80
N THR A 8 11.32 -2.33 14.06
CA THR A 8 11.43 -1.16 14.94
C THR A 8 10.85 -1.39 16.34
N LYS A 9 10.37 -2.61 16.62
CA LYS A 9 9.62 -2.94 17.83
C LYS A 9 8.44 -1.99 18.08
N GLY A 10 7.78 -1.57 17.00
CA GLY A 10 6.63 -0.67 17.03
C GLY A 10 6.95 0.80 17.26
N LYS A 11 8.23 1.21 17.22
CA LYS A 11 8.67 2.58 17.54
C LYS A 11 9.19 3.35 16.33
N ASN A 12 8.99 4.67 16.29
CA ASN A 12 9.55 5.57 15.27
C ASN A 12 9.37 5.07 13.82
N ILE A 13 8.17 4.59 13.50
CA ILE A 13 7.83 4.02 12.19
C ILE A 13 7.62 5.17 11.21
N ARG A 14 8.38 5.18 10.12
CA ARG A 14 8.39 6.26 9.13
C ARG A 14 8.41 5.79 7.68
N ALA A 15 8.72 4.52 7.40
CA ALA A 15 8.94 4.03 6.04
C ALA A 15 8.31 2.65 5.76
N LEU A 16 8.06 2.34 4.49
CA LEU A 16 7.48 1.06 4.06
C LEU A 16 8.38 -0.15 4.37
N TYR A 17 9.71 0.05 4.43
CA TYR A 17 10.62 -1.00 4.86
C TYR A 17 10.50 -1.35 6.35
N GLN A 18 9.73 -0.59 7.13
CA GLN A 18 9.39 -0.90 8.53
C GLN A 18 7.96 -1.44 8.68
N SER A 19 7.29 -1.74 7.57
CA SER A 19 5.89 -2.16 7.56
C SER A 19 5.71 -3.60 8.03
N GLU A 20 4.65 -3.87 8.79
CA GLU A 20 4.23 -5.22 9.18
C GLU A 20 4.02 -6.12 7.94
N LYS A 21 3.52 -5.55 6.82
CA LYS A 21 3.36 -6.30 5.57
C LYS A 21 4.67 -6.95 5.12
N TRP A 22 5.79 -6.23 5.17
CA TRP A 22 7.08 -6.77 4.74
C TRP A 22 7.76 -7.59 5.84
N CYS A 23 7.72 -7.13 7.10
CA CYS A 23 8.32 -7.85 8.23
C CYS A 23 7.65 -9.22 8.47
N GLU A 24 6.32 -9.27 8.47
CA GLU A 24 5.57 -10.34 9.14
C GLU A 24 4.61 -11.08 8.20
N SER A 25 3.90 -10.34 7.33
CA SER A 25 2.72 -10.87 6.64
C SER A 25 2.99 -11.58 5.31
N LEU A 26 4.23 -11.65 4.84
CA LEU A 26 4.56 -12.40 3.63
C LEU A 26 4.57 -13.90 3.92
N ASN A 27 4.01 -14.70 3.01
CA ASN A 27 4.17 -16.14 3.03
C ASN A 27 5.65 -16.52 2.81
N GLN A 28 6.03 -17.72 3.28
CA GLN A 28 7.40 -18.24 3.25
C GLN A 28 8.11 -18.01 1.92
N GLU A 29 7.48 -18.38 0.80
CA GLU A 29 8.03 -18.33 -0.55
C GLU A 29 8.29 -16.89 -1.05
N HIS A 30 7.67 -15.90 -0.43
CA HIS A 30 7.72 -14.50 -0.81
C HIS A 30 8.52 -13.63 0.17
N ARG A 31 8.97 -14.18 1.30
CA ARG A 31 9.83 -13.49 2.28
C ARG A 31 11.22 -13.23 1.73
N VAL A 32 12.01 -12.46 2.47
CA VAL A 32 13.47 -12.41 2.27
C VAL A 32 14.05 -13.81 2.46
N GLN A 33 14.59 -14.38 1.38
CA GLN A 33 15.01 -15.78 1.37
C GLN A 33 16.39 -16.01 1.97
N MET A 34 17.28 -15.01 1.93
CA MET A 34 18.71 -15.20 2.16
C MET A 34 19.37 -14.03 2.88
N ALA A 35 20.30 -14.34 3.79
CA ALA A 35 21.21 -13.40 4.42
C ALA A 35 22.68 -13.83 4.17
N PRO A 36 23.51 -12.97 3.55
CA PRO A 36 24.92 -13.26 3.34
C PRO A 36 25.75 -12.81 4.54
N TYR A 37 26.69 -13.65 4.99
CA TYR A 37 27.67 -13.29 6.00
C TYR A 37 28.94 -14.14 5.88
N ASN A 38 30.10 -13.51 6.00
CA ASN A 38 31.42 -14.16 5.95
C ASN A 38 31.61 -15.17 4.79
N GLY A 39 31.20 -14.79 3.57
CA GLY A 39 31.30 -15.63 2.37
C GLY A 39 30.29 -16.78 2.28
N LYS A 40 29.39 -16.92 3.27
CA LYS A 40 28.31 -17.91 3.28
C LYS A 40 26.95 -17.26 3.04
N HIS A 41 26.04 -18.03 2.44
CA HIS A 41 24.65 -17.62 2.22
C HIS A 41 23.73 -18.50 3.07
N TYR A 42 23.07 -17.88 4.04
CA TYR A 42 22.11 -18.53 4.94
C TYR A 42 20.70 -18.32 4.41
N TYR A 43 19.90 -19.38 4.33
CA TYR A 43 18.54 -19.33 3.79
C TYR A 43 17.52 -19.62 4.89
N ILE A 44 16.33 -19.05 4.74
CA ILE A 44 15.21 -19.44 5.58
C ILE A 44 14.86 -20.91 5.33
N PHE A 45 14.41 -21.59 6.39
CA PHE A 45 14.08 -23.01 6.41
C PHE A 45 15.23 -23.98 6.12
N GLU A 46 16.48 -23.52 6.17
CA GLU A 46 17.66 -24.39 6.18
C GLU A 46 18.28 -24.46 7.58
N PRO A 47 18.63 -25.65 8.10
CA PRO A 47 19.27 -25.77 9.39
C PRO A 47 20.67 -25.19 9.39
N ILE A 48 21.01 -24.52 10.48
CA ILE A 48 22.33 -23.95 10.74
C ILE A 48 22.78 -24.28 12.16
N THR A 49 24.08 -24.15 12.41
CA THR A 49 24.62 -24.10 13.79
C THR A 49 25.08 -22.70 14.13
N LEU A 50 25.30 -22.45 15.42
CA LEU A 50 25.81 -21.19 15.94
C LEU A 50 27.30 -21.27 16.27
N MET A 51 28.01 -20.15 16.19
CA MET A 51 29.45 -20.09 16.51
C MET A 51 29.73 -20.46 17.98
N ASP A 52 28.88 -19.98 18.89
CA ASP A 52 29.03 -20.20 20.33
C ASP A 52 28.74 -21.67 20.73
N HIS A 53 27.97 -22.39 19.90
CA HIS A 53 27.50 -23.74 20.16
C HIS A 53 27.46 -24.59 18.87
N PRO A 54 28.63 -24.90 18.27
CA PRO A 54 28.71 -25.44 16.92
C PRO A 54 28.19 -26.87 16.77
N ASP A 55 28.04 -27.60 17.88
CA ASP A 55 27.70 -29.03 17.90
C ASP A 55 26.49 -29.38 18.79
N SER A 56 25.84 -28.41 19.45
CA SER A 56 24.73 -28.68 20.39
C SER A 56 23.39 -28.04 20.02
N HIS A 57 23.36 -26.98 19.22
CA HIS A 57 22.11 -26.29 18.85
C HIS A 57 21.98 -26.11 17.34
N ILE A 58 21.05 -26.87 16.76
CA ILE A 58 20.60 -26.67 15.38
C ILE A 58 19.37 -25.79 15.43
N VAL A 59 19.47 -24.66 14.73
CA VAL A 59 18.36 -23.71 14.60
C VAL A 59 18.01 -23.54 13.13
N VAL A 60 16.77 -23.15 12.87
CA VAL A 60 16.24 -22.94 11.52
C VAL A 60 15.79 -21.48 11.42
N PRO A 61 16.44 -20.63 10.60
CA PRO A 61 15.97 -19.27 10.36
C PRO A 61 14.60 -19.29 9.68
N ILE A 62 13.62 -18.56 10.20
CA ILE A 62 12.26 -18.46 9.67
C ILE A 62 12.03 -17.08 9.00
N PHE A 63 12.70 -16.05 9.51
CA PHE A 63 12.65 -14.68 8.98
C PHE A 63 14.04 -14.05 9.03
N PHE A 64 14.34 -13.21 8.03
CA PHE A 64 15.47 -12.29 8.06
C PHE A 64 14.98 -10.85 8.10
N TYR A 65 15.61 -10.03 8.95
CA TYR A 65 15.25 -8.63 9.13
C TYR A 65 16.49 -7.84 9.59
N GLN A 66 16.40 -6.51 9.50
CA GLN A 66 17.42 -5.59 10.00
C GLN A 66 16.97 -5.01 11.34
N TYR A 67 17.89 -4.95 12.29
CA TYR A 67 17.70 -4.34 13.60
C TYR A 67 19.02 -3.74 14.07
N GLN A 68 19.00 -2.45 14.46
CA GLN A 68 20.19 -1.69 14.87
C GLN A 68 21.36 -1.81 13.87
N ASP A 69 21.07 -1.66 12.58
CA ASP A 69 22.02 -1.76 11.45
C ASP A 69 22.72 -3.11 11.26
N GLU A 70 22.29 -4.15 11.98
CA GLU A 70 22.72 -5.53 11.80
C GLU A 70 21.60 -6.37 11.18
N ILE A 71 21.95 -7.44 10.44
CA ILE A 71 20.99 -8.42 9.94
C ILE A 71 20.80 -9.49 11.01
N TRP A 72 19.55 -9.79 11.33
CA TRP A 72 19.14 -10.78 12.30
C TRP A 72 18.28 -11.86 11.64
N GLY A 73 18.35 -13.05 12.20
CA GLY A 73 17.44 -14.15 11.90
C GLY A 73 16.54 -14.44 13.09
N LYS A 74 15.23 -14.48 12.86
CA LYS A 74 14.31 -15.13 13.81
C LYS A 74 14.40 -16.62 13.58
N CYS A 75 14.92 -17.35 14.54
CA CYS A 75 15.24 -18.77 14.39
C CYS A 75 14.43 -19.65 15.32
N PHE A 76 14.02 -20.81 14.84
CA PHE A 76 13.34 -21.82 15.64
C PHE A 76 14.30 -22.96 16.00
N CYS A 77 14.26 -23.44 17.23
CA CYS A 77 15.01 -24.63 17.65
C CYS A 77 14.31 -25.89 17.13
N ALA A 78 14.85 -26.47 16.06
CA ALA A 78 14.26 -27.64 15.44
C ALA A 78 14.51 -28.92 16.26
N LYS A 79 13.63 -29.91 16.06
CA LYS A 79 13.67 -31.19 16.79
C LYS A 79 13.88 -32.35 15.82
N PHE A 80 14.47 -33.42 16.34
CA PHE A 80 14.68 -34.66 15.62
C PHE A 80 13.87 -35.78 16.26
N SER A 81 13.32 -36.68 15.44
CA SER A 81 12.81 -37.95 15.96
C SER A 81 13.97 -38.83 16.42
N ARG A 82 13.64 -39.88 17.19
CA ARG A 82 14.59 -40.97 17.38
C ARG A 82 14.92 -41.62 16.02
N PRO A 83 16.16 -42.07 15.79
CA PRO A 83 16.51 -42.82 14.59
C PRO A 83 15.62 -44.06 14.46
N ASN A 84 15.15 -44.34 13.24
CA ASN A 84 14.45 -45.59 12.93
C ASN A 84 15.46 -46.76 12.79
N GLN A 85 14.96 -47.96 12.48
CA GLN A 85 15.81 -49.16 12.33
C GLN A 85 16.90 -49.02 11.24
N SER A 86 16.67 -48.16 10.24
CA SER A 86 17.64 -47.85 9.17
C SER A 86 18.58 -46.69 9.52
N GLY A 87 18.42 -46.08 10.70
CA GLY A 87 19.19 -44.92 11.15
C GLY A 87 18.71 -43.57 10.61
N ASN A 88 17.58 -43.52 9.89
CA ASN A 88 16.99 -42.27 9.39
C ASN A 88 16.21 -41.57 10.51
N MET A 89 16.16 -40.23 10.45
CA MET A 89 15.50 -39.38 11.43
C MET A 89 14.56 -38.40 10.72
N ILE A 90 13.48 -38.04 11.39
CA ILE A 90 12.57 -36.99 10.93
C ILE A 90 13.05 -35.68 11.56
N PHE A 91 13.34 -34.69 10.70
CA PHE A 91 13.64 -33.32 11.10
C PHE A 91 12.35 -32.51 11.07
N TYR A 92 11.97 -31.86 12.17
CA TYR A 92 10.71 -31.12 12.21
C TYR A 92 10.77 -29.81 13.02
N ILE A 93 9.94 -28.86 12.57
CA ILE A 93 9.61 -27.61 13.26
C ILE A 93 8.10 -27.56 13.53
N ARG A 94 7.62 -26.56 14.28
CA ARG A 94 6.18 -26.30 14.38
C ARG A 94 5.67 -25.61 13.12
N ALA A 95 4.46 -25.95 12.68
CA ALA A 95 3.78 -25.27 11.59
C ALA A 95 3.29 -23.86 11.99
N ASN A 96 3.05 -22.99 10.99
CA ASN A 96 2.40 -21.68 11.18
C ASN A 96 3.11 -20.76 12.19
N ILE A 97 4.45 -20.76 12.21
CA ILE A 97 5.24 -19.89 13.07
C ILE A 97 5.10 -18.43 12.59
N GLY A 98 4.43 -17.60 13.40
CA GLY A 98 4.29 -16.16 13.17
C GLY A 98 5.55 -15.37 13.53
N TYR A 99 5.64 -14.12 13.08
CA TYR A 99 6.83 -13.29 13.31
C TYR A 99 7.12 -12.99 14.79
N ASN A 100 6.06 -12.79 15.58
CA ASN A 100 6.11 -12.47 17.01
C ASN A 100 5.91 -13.69 17.92
N ASP A 101 6.15 -14.88 17.37
CA ASP A 101 6.02 -16.13 18.11
C ASP A 101 7.06 -16.24 19.25
N GLN A 102 6.63 -16.66 20.43
CA GLN A 102 7.47 -16.72 21.64
C GLN A 102 8.58 -17.79 21.55
N ASP A 103 8.42 -18.80 20.70
CA ASP A 103 9.42 -19.85 20.51
C ASP A 103 10.55 -19.42 19.55
N LEU A 104 10.45 -18.24 18.93
CA LEU A 104 11.49 -17.70 18.06
C LEU A 104 12.61 -17.03 18.86
N LEU A 105 13.84 -17.38 18.52
CA LEU A 105 15.04 -16.73 19.02
C LEU A 105 15.52 -15.67 18.02
N ASP A 106 15.66 -14.43 18.50
CA ASP A 106 16.31 -13.36 17.76
C ASP A 106 17.84 -13.56 17.82
N ILE A 107 18.45 -13.97 16.71
CA ILE A 107 19.90 -14.27 16.64
C ILE A 107 20.54 -13.41 15.54
N PRO A 108 21.60 -12.64 15.84
CA PRO A 108 22.37 -11.93 14.83
C PRO A 108 22.96 -12.89 13.80
N VAL A 109 22.85 -12.57 12.50
CA VAL A 109 23.39 -13.44 11.43
C VAL A 109 24.90 -13.63 11.58
N ARG A 110 25.62 -12.68 12.20
CA ARG A 110 27.06 -12.84 12.49
C ARG A 110 27.40 -14.02 13.39
N LYS A 111 26.44 -14.52 14.17
CA LYS A 111 26.62 -15.70 15.04
C LYS A 111 26.36 -17.02 14.31
N PHE A 112 25.89 -16.99 13.06
CA PHE A 112 25.65 -18.20 12.28
C PHE A 112 26.97 -18.83 11.87
N ASN A 113 27.02 -20.17 11.83
CA ASN A 113 28.26 -20.91 11.59
C ASN A 113 28.15 -21.89 10.41
N LYS A 114 27.77 -23.15 10.68
CA LYS A 114 27.69 -24.21 9.65
C LYS A 114 26.37 -24.10 8.89
N LEU A 115 26.43 -24.25 7.57
CA LEU A 115 25.29 -24.45 6.67
C LEU A 115 24.77 -25.89 6.76
N TYR A 116 23.55 -26.14 6.28
CA TYR A 116 22.98 -27.49 6.20
C TYR A 116 23.93 -28.53 5.57
N SER A 117 24.76 -28.10 4.60
CA SER A 117 25.73 -28.93 3.88
C SER A 117 27.03 -29.21 4.64
N GLU A 118 27.25 -28.54 5.77
CA GLU A 118 28.43 -28.66 6.62
C GLU A 118 28.12 -29.37 7.95
N ILE A 119 26.85 -29.49 8.31
CA ILE A 119 26.41 -30.11 9.56
C ILE A 119 26.52 -31.63 9.44
N ARG A 120 27.26 -32.24 10.37
CA ARG A 120 27.48 -33.69 10.43
C ARG A 120 26.80 -34.29 11.65
N HIS A 121 26.31 -35.51 11.50
CA HIS A 121 25.85 -36.36 12.59
C HIS A 121 27.05 -37.02 13.31
N GLN A 122 26.82 -37.65 14.47
CA GLN A 122 27.87 -38.28 15.28
C GLN A 122 28.67 -39.37 14.54
N ASP A 123 28.06 -40.02 13.55
CA ASP A 123 28.70 -41.02 12.68
C ASP A 123 29.50 -40.41 11.51
N GLY A 124 29.62 -39.07 11.46
CA GLY A 124 30.35 -38.33 10.43
C GLY A 124 29.58 -38.08 9.13
N SER A 125 28.40 -38.70 8.95
CA SER A 125 27.52 -38.48 7.80
C SER A 125 26.91 -37.07 7.81
N LEU A 126 26.49 -36.55 6.65
CA LEU A 126 25.78 -35.28 6.59
C LEU A 126 24.42 -35.42 7.26
N LEU A 127 24.09 -34.52 8.17
CA LEU A 127 22.84 -34.60 8.93
C LEU A 127 21.62 -34.66 8.02
N MET A 128 21.56 -33.80 7.00
CA MET A 128 20.41 -33.77 6.09
C MET A 128 20.27 -35.02 5.23
N SER A 129 21.35 -35.80 5.04
CA SER A 129 21.26 -37.09 4.36
C SER A 129 20.51 -38.14 5.18
N LYS A 130 20.49 -38.03 6.52
CA LYS A 130 19.71 -38.89 7.42
C LYS A 130 18.24 -38.50 7.51
N CYS A 131 17.88 -37.33 6.98
CA CYS A 131 16.53 -36.77 7.01
C CYS A 131 15.90 -36.67 5.61
N ASP A 132 16.43 -37.41 4.64
CA ASP A 132 15.99 -37.40 3.24
C ASP A 132 15.96 -35.99 2.60
N ASN A 133 16.70 -35.05 3.17
CA ASN A 133 16.67 -33.62 2.86
C ASN A 133 15.28 -32.97 2.99
N LEU A 134 14.49 -33.43 3.95
CA LEU A 134 13.14 -32.96 4.23
C LEU A 134 13.04 -32.36 5.63
N LEU A 135 12.30 -31.26 5.73
CA LEU A 135 11.88 -30.63 6.98
C LEU A 135 10.35 -30.72 7.08
N TYR A 136 9.87 -31.40 8.11
CA TYR A 136 8.44 -31.57 8.37
C TYR A 136 7.92 -30.48 9.30
N GLU A 137 6.70 -30.04 9.05
CA GLU A 137 6.01 -29.10 9.93
C GLU A 137 4.99 -29.85 10.78
N HIS A 138 5.16 -29.83 12.10
CA HIS A 138 4.22 -30.44 13.03
C HIS A 138 3.02 -29.52 13.27
N GLY A 139 1.81 -30.04 13.07
CA GLY A 139 0.55 -29.29 13.20
C GLY A 139 -0.06 -28.87 11.87
N THR A 140 0.52 -29.25 10.73
CA THR A 140 -0.13 -29.14 9.41
C THR A 140 -1.21 -30.20 9.24
N PRO A 141 -2.16 -30.00 8.31
CA PRO A 141 -3.10 -31.05 7.91
C PRO A 141 -2.39 -32.33 7.45
N ILE A 142 -3.06 -33.47 7.63
CA ILE A 142 -2.55 -34.78 7.18
C ILE A 142 -2.31 -34.72 5.66
N GLY A 143 -1.08 -35.04 5.24
CA GLY A 143 -0.68 -35.03 3.83
C GLY A 143 -0.10 -33.71 3.32
N ALA A 144 0.22 -32.75 4.19
CA ALA A 144 0.99 -31.58 3.80
C ALA A 144 2.39 -31.97 3.31
N ASP A 145 2.83 -31.37 2.20
CA ASP A 145 4.15 -31.63 1.64
C ASP A 145 5.25 -31.10 2.58
N PRO A 146 6.29 -31.90 2.88
CA PRO A 146 7.43 -31.44 3.65
C PRO A 146 8.22 -30.37 2.90
N ILE A 147 8.88 -29.49 3.66
CA ILE A 147 9.76 -28.46 3.12
C ILE A 147 11.05 -29.12 2.61
N ARG A 148 11.39 -28.91 1.35
CA ARG A 148 12.62 -29.43 0.74
C ARG A 148 13.83 -28.59 1.14
N ILE A 149 14.93 -29.26 1.49
CA ILE A 149 16.24 -28.68 1.74
C ILE A 149 17.21 -29.17 0.63
N PRO A 150 18.11 -28.32 0.09
CA PRO A 150 18.20 -26.88 0.31
C PRO A 150 16.95 -26.12 -0.16
N ASN A 151 16.83 -24.88 0.32
CA ASN A 151 15.84 -23.94 -0.14
C ASN A 151 15.95 -23.79 -1.67
N PRO A 152 14.87 -23.88 -2.46
CA PRO A 152 14.91 -23.78 -3.93
C PRO A 152 15.59 -22.51 -4.46
N TRP A 153 15.52 -21.41 -3.71
CA TRP A 153 16.21 -20.16 -4.07
C TRP A 153 17.74 -20.27 -4.04
N ARG A 154 18.31 -21.24 -3.32
CA ARG A 154 19.75 -21.51 -3.33
C ARG A 154 20.23 -21.92 -4.72
N GLU A 155 19.49 -22.80 -5.36
CA GLU A 155 19.78 -23.25 -6.73
C GLU A 155 19.57 -22.11 -7.73
N ARG A 156 18.40 -21.44 -7.67
CA ARG A 156 18.07 -20.31 -8.54
C ARG A 156 19.11 -19.18 -8.49
N ALA A 157 19.61 -18.87 -7.29
CA ALA A 157 20.60 -17.81 -7.11
C ALA A 157 21.97 -18.19 -7.66
N GLY A 158 22.31 -19.47 -7.80
CA GLY A 158 23.59 -19.90 -8.36
C GLY A 158 24.79 -19.24 -7.67
N LYS A 159 24.79 -19.18 -6.33
CA LYS A 159 25.77 -18.49 -5.48
C LYS A 159 25.77 -16.95 -5.55
N LYS A 160 24.81 -16.31 -6.22
CA LYS A 160 24.62 -14.85 -6.16
C LYS A 160 23.90 -14.44 -4.86
N ILE A 161 24.08 -13.19 -4.47
CA ILE A 161 23.25 -12.59 -3.41
C ILE A 161 21.83 -12.40 -3.95
N ILE A 162 20.83 -12.63 -3.10
CA ILE A 162 19.41 -12.36 -3.39
C ILE A 162 19.04 -11.00 -2.83
N ARG A 163 18.48 -10.12 -3.66
CA ARG A 163 17.88 -8.85 -3.25
C ARG A 163 16.36 -8.96 -3.25
N HIS A 164 15.73 -8.70 -2.11
CA HIS A 164 14.28 -8.58 -2.02
C HIS A 164 13.88 -7.13 -2.31
N VAL A 165 13.12 -6.92 -3.38
CA VAL A 165 12.82 -5.61 -3.97
C VAL A 165 11.30 -5.40 -3.98
N PRO A 166 10.68 -5.10 -2.84
CA PRO A 166 9.24 -4.89 -2.80
C PRO A 166 8.82 -3.59 -3.48
N ILE A 167 7.62 -3.57 -4.03
CA ILE A 167 7.05 -2.43 -4.76
C ILE A 167 5.67 -2.03 -4.25
N THR A 168 5.31 -0.78 -4.50
CA THR A 168 3.93 -0.29 -4.39
C THR A 168 3.43 0.00 -5.79
N LEU A 169 2.37 -0.69 -6.21
CA LEU A 169 1.73 -0.50 -7.51
C LEU A 169 0.72 0.64 -7.44
N TYR A 170 0.53 1.31 -8.56
CA TYR A 170 -0.55 2.27 -8.75
C TYR A 170 -1.12 2.17 -10.17
N SER A 171 -2.43 2.36 -10.26
CA SER A 171 -3.12 2.58 -11.52
C SER A 171 -4.18 3.65 -11.35
N ASP A 172 -4.36 4.46 -12.39
CA ASP A 172 -5.43 5.45 -12.46
C ASP A 172 -5.71 5.86 -13.90
N ASP A 173 -6.84 6.55 -14.09
CA ASP A 173 -7.14 7.18 -15.35
C ASP A 173 -6.49 8.57 -15.49
N THR A 174 -5.88 8.79 -16.65
CA THR A 174 -5.25 10.06 -17.00
C THR A 174 -5.79 10.52 -18.34
N SER A 175 -6.26 11.76 -18.42
CA SER A 175 -6.58 12.35 -19.71
C SER A 175 -5.29 12.68 -20.48
N GLY A 176 -5.22 12.24 -21.73
CA GLY A 176 -4.18 12.59 -22.70
C GLY A 176 -4.37 13.96 -23.35
N ASN A 177 -5.37 14.75 -22.93
CA ASN A 177 -5.61 16.10 -23.43
C ASN A 177 -5.44 17.13 -22.30
N GLN A 178 -5.36 18.41 -22.68
CA GLN A 178 -5.43 19.52 -21.72
C GLN A 178 -6.75 19.51 -20.93
N SER A 179 -7.85 19.04 -21.55
CA SER A 179 -9.15 18.88 -20.87
C SER A 179 -9.37 17.44 -20.40
N LYS A 180 -9.87 17.28 -19.16
CA LYS A 180 -10.05 15.96 -18.50
C LYS A 180 -11.06 15.00 -19.16
N ARG A 181 -11.77 15.41 -20.22
CA ARG A 181 -12.94 14.67 -20.76
C ARG A 181 -12.63 13.67 -21.86
N TRP A 182 -11.54 13.86 -22.61
CA TRP A 182 -11.28 13.10 -23.84
C TRP A 182 -9.91 12.41 -23.78
N ASN A 183 -9.73 11.36 -24.59
CA ASN A 183 -8.50 10.56 -24.66
C ASN A 183 -8.08 10.01 -23.29
N LYS A 184 -8.99 9.29 -22.63
CA LYS A 184 -8.69 8.59 -21.38
C LYS A 184 -7.63 7.51 -21.64
N HIS A 185 -6.58 7.53 -20.84
CA HIS A 185 -5.57 6.49 -20.74
C HIS A 185 -5.66 5.88 -19.34
N ILE A 186 -5.49 4.57 -19.24
CA ILE A 186 -5.16 3.91 -17.98
C ILE A 186 -3.65 3.74 -17.94
N SER A 187 -3.01 4.16 -16.86
CA SER A 187 -1.56 4.07 -16.72
C SER A 187 -1.18 3.35 -15.44
N TYR A 188 -0.08 2.59 -15.51
CA TYR A 188 0.48 1.83 -14.41
C TYR A 188 1.85 2.35 -14.03
N TYR A 189 2.05 2.56 -12.73
CA TYR A 189 3.34 2.95 -12.16
C TYR A 189 3.70 2.08 -10.96
N PHE A 190 4.96 2.15 -10.55
CA PHE A 190 5.37 1.68 -9.24
C PHE A 190 6.40 2.58 -8.56
N THR A 191 6.51 2.44 -7.24
CA THR A 191 7.64 2.95 -6.45
C THR A 191 8.28 1.79 -5.66
N LEU A 192 9.58 1.90 -5.38
CA LEU A 192 10.33 0.92 -4.61
C LEU A 192 10.07 1.08 -3.10
N GLY A 193 9.59 0.04 -2.43
CA GLY A 193 9.26 0.05 -0.99
C GLY A 193 10.48 0.11 -0.07
N GLY A 194 11.66 -0.28 -0.58
CA GLY A 194 12.95 -0.19 0.12
C GLY A 194 13.58 1.22 0.14
N LEU A 195 12.96 2.22 -0.47
CA LEU A 195 13.46 3.59 -0.43
C LEU A 195 12.91 4.35 0.79
N PRO A 196 13.68 5.29 1.36
CA PRO A 196 13.19 6.15 2.40
C PRO A 196 12.14 7.15 1.86
N PRO A 197 11.23 7.68 2.70
CA PRO A 197 10.12 8.52 2.27
C PRO A 197 10.54 9.75 1.45
N GLU A 198 11.67 10.35 1.82
CA GLU A 198 12.23 11.52 1.16
C GLU A 198 12.56 11.22 -0.31
N MET A 199 12.96 9.98 -0.62
CA MET A 199 13.20 9.51 -1.98
C MET A 199 11.93 9.02 -2.66
N THR A 200 11.07 8.26 -1.99
CA THR A 200 9.84 7.71 -2.60
C THR A 200 8.84 8.79 -3.01
N ASN A 201 8.92 9.98 -2.40
CA ASN A 201 8.06 11.12 -2.72
C ASN A 201 8.55 11.96 -3.90
N MET A 202 9.75 11.66 -4.42
CA MET A 202 10.26 12.31 -5.64
C MET A 202 9.70 11.61 -6.88
N GLU A 203 9.27 12.41 -7.86
CA GLU A 203 8.89 11.91 -9.19
C GLU A 203 10.01 11.07 -9.83
N TYR A 204 11.28 11.39 -9.52
CA TYR A 204 12.45 10.61 -9.93
C TYR A 204 12.34 9.11 -9.60
N ASN A 205 11.67 8.75 -8.50
CA ASN A 205 11.53 7.36 -8.05
C ASN A 205 10.14 6.78 -8.32
N CYS A 206 9.33 7.45 -9.14
CA CYS A 206 8.15 6.87 -9.77
C CYS A 206 8.55 6.24 -11.10
N HIS A 207 8.17 4.99 -11.32
CA HIS A 207 8.57 4.22 -12.50
C HIS A 207 7.35 3.88 -13.35
N PHE A 208 7.42 4.21 -14.63
CA PHE A 208 6.38 3.88 -15.60
C PHE A 208 6.44 2.41 -15.98
N ILE A 209 5.28 1.74 -16.04
CA ILE A 209 5.18 0.35 -16.52
C ILE A 209 4.51 0.31 -17.89
N ALA A 210 3.26 0.76 -17.95
CA ALA A 210 2.43 0.63 -19.15
C ALA A 210 1.33 1.69 -19.17
N THR A 211 0.82 1.98 -20.36
CA THR A 211 -0.37 2.82 -20.55
C THR A 211 -1.21 2.30 -21.71
N SER A 212 -2.52 2.47 -21.63
CA SER A 212 -3.42 2.20 -22.76
C SER A 212 -4.60 3.13 -22.81
N ASN A 213 -4.96 3.59 -24.01
CA ASN A 213 -6.22 4.27 -24.30
C ASN A 213 -7.34 3.33 -24.79
N VAL A 214 -7.07 2.02 -24.88
CA VAL A 214 -8.02 1.02 -25.37
C VAL A 214 -8.22 -0.16 -24.43
N ALA A 215 -7.19 -0.52 -23.64
CA ALA A 215 -7.27 -1.58 -22.64
C ALA A 215 -7.69 -1.02 -21.27
N SER A 216 -8.46 -1.81 -20.54
CA SER A 216 -8.84 -1.58 -19.14
C SER A 216 -7.67 -1.81 -18.17
N ALA A 217 -7.85 -1.42 -16.91
CA ALA A 217 -6.82 -1.61 -15.89
C ALA A 217 -6.49 -3.10 -15.65
N LEU A 218 -7.49 -3.98 -15.73
CA LEU A 218 -7.32 -5.41 -15.54
C LEU A 218 -6.64 -6.10 -16.72
N GLU A 219 -6.91 -5.64 -17.96
CA GLU A 219 -6.25 -6.13 -19.17
C GLU A 219 -4.76 -5.72 -19.23
N ILE A 220 -4.43 -4.47 -18.86
CA ILE A 220 -3.02 -4.07 -18.69
C ILE A 220 -2.39 -4.80 -17.51
N GLY A 221 -3.16 -5.06 -16.46
CA GLY A 221 -2.73 -5.79 -15.27
C GLY A 221 -2.34 -7.24 -15.55
N GLU A 222 -2.93 -7.90 -16.55
CA GLU A 222 -2.65 -9.31 -16.89
C GLU A 222 -1.15 -9.60 -17.09
N PRO A 223 -0.44 -8.95 -18.04
CA PRO A 223 1.00 -9.16 -18.21
C PRO A 223 1.83 -8.71 -16.99
N ILE A 224 1.42 -7.64 -16.30
CA ILE A 224 2.11 -7.13 -15.10
C ILE A 224 2.06 -8.16 -13.98
N VAL A 225 0.90 -8.77 -13.73
CA VAL A 225 0.72 -9.84 -12.74
C VAL A 225 1.58 -11.04 -13.09
N ALA A 226 1.59 -11.46 -14.36
CA ALA A 226 2.41 -12.58 -14.81
C ALA A 226 3.91 -12.33 -14.57
N GLU A 227 4.40 -11.14 -14.91
CA GLU A 227 5.81 -10.76 -14.71
C GLU A 227 6.17 -10.65 -13.23
N ILE A 228 5.31 -10.04 -12.40
CA ILE A 228 5.54 -9.99 -10.95
C ILE A 228 5.54 -11.39 -10.33
N ASN A 229 4.64 -12.28 -10.74
CA ASN A 229 4.63 -13.67 -10.28
C ASN A 229 5.92 -14.41 -10.68
N HIS A 230 6.41 -14.17 -11.90
CA HIS A 230 7.70 -14.70 -12.34
C HIS A 230 8.85 -14.17 -11.47
N LEU A 231 8.91 -12.87 -11.22
CA LEU A 231 9.94 -12.27 -10.35
C LEU A 231 9.82 -12.73 -8.89
N ALA A 232 8.60 -12.95 -8.41
CA ALA A 232 8.32 -13.40 -7.05
C ALA A 232 8.68 -14.88 -6.82
N THR A 233 8.76 -15.69 -7.89
CA THR A 233 8.98 -17.14 -7.80
C THR A 233 10.29 -17.60 -8.42
N GLN A 234 10.77 -16.97 -9.48
CA GLN A 234 12.03 -17.32 -10.16
C GLN A 234 13.12 -16.27 -9.93
N GLY A 235 12.72 -15.01 -9.74
CA GLY A 235 13.63 -13.87 -9.70
C GLY A 235 14.21 -13.54 -11.07
N SER A 236 15.09 -12.53 -11.12
CA SER A 236 15.84 -12.15 -12.32
C SER A 236 17.22 -11.61 -11.95
N ILE A 237 18.14 -11.56 -12.91
CA ILE A 237 19.50 -11.07 -12.69
C ILE A 237 19.54 -9.55 -12.86
N ALA A 238 20.20 -8.88 -11.92
CA ALA A 238 20.53 -7.45 -12.01
C ALA A 238 21.95 -7.20 -11.53
N PHE A 239 22.53 -6.07 -11.93
CA PHE A 239 23.81 -5.63 -11.40
C PHE A 239 23.61 -4.73 -10.18
N ASP A 240 24.10 -5.14 -9.02
CA ASP A 240 24.04 -4.32 -7.80
C ASP A 240 25.21 -3.31 -7.81
N ALA A 241 24.90 -2.04 -8.02
CA ALA A 241 25.90 -0.98 -8.10
C ALA A 241 26.68 -0.76 -6.78
N GLY A 242 26.11 -1.12 -5.64
CA GLY A 242 26.77 -1.02 -4.33
C GLY A 242 27.75 -2.17 -4.09
N LEU A 243 27.36 -3.39 -4.47
CA LEU A 243 28.20 -4.58 -4.34
C LEU A 243 29.17 -4.79 -5.53
N LYS A 244 28.92 -4.11 -6.65
CA LYS A 244 29.65 -4.23 -7.92
C LYS A 244 29.71 -5.65 -8.47
N HIS A 245 28.61 -6.39 -8.36
CA HIS A 245 28.48 -7.72 -8.95
C HIS A 245 27.02 -8.03 -9.30
N GLU A 246 26.81 -9.08 -10.09
CA GLU A 246 25.47 -9.60 -10.36
C GLU A 246 24.81 -10.16 -9.10
N VAL A 247 23.53 -9.84 -8.94
CA VAL A 247 22.64 -10.36 -7.91
C VAL A 247 21.43 -11.00 -8.56
N LEU A 248 20.81 -11.95 -7.87
CA LEU A 248 19.44 -12.33 -8.17
C LEU A 248 18.53 -11.34 -7.42
N TYR A 249 17.47 -10.83 -8.04
CA TYR A 249 16.46 -10.05 -7.33
C TYR A 249 15.09 -10.69 -7.47
N MET A 250 14.27 -10.54 -6.44
CA MET A 250 12.87 -10.93 -6.42
C MET A 250 12.00 -9.73 -6.08
N VAL A 251 10.79 -9.69 -6.64
CA VAL A 251 9.86 -8.57 -6.48
C VAL A 251 8.55 -9.08 -5.89
N VAL A 252 7.99 -8.33 -4.93
CA VAL A 252 6.65 -8.59 -4.39
C VAL A 252 5.88 -7.27 -4.22
N PRO A 253 4.55 -7.27 -4.43
CA PRO A 253 3.74 -6.08 -4.18
C PRO A 253 3.43 -5.96 -2.67
N LEU A 254 3.77 -4.83 -2.06
CA LEU A 254 3.33 -4.51 -0.69
C LEU A 254 1.89 -4.00 -0.70
N ALA A 255 1.58 -3.09 -1.61
CA ALA A 255 0.28 -2.45 -1.72
C ALA A 255 -0.06 -2.12 -3.17
N PHE A 256 -1.36 -2.02 -3.44
CA PHE A 256 -1.92 -1.42 -4.64
C PHE A 256 -2.66 -0.13 -4.25
N LEU A 257 -2.21 1.00 -4.79
CA LEU A 257 -2.79 2.31 -4.55
C LEU A 257 -3.62 2.77 -5.74
N ALA A 258 -4.76 3.36 -5.44
CA ALA A 258 -5.70 3.85 -6.44
C ALA A 258 -6.76 4.71 -5.76
N ASP A 259 -7.52 5.45 -6.57
CA ASP A 259 -8.76 6.05 -6.10
C ASP A 259 -9.80 4.97 -5.73
N SER A 260 -10.96 5.36 -5.20
CA SER A 260 -11.96 4.39 -4.72
C SER A 260 -12.59 3.54 -5.85
N PRO A 261 -12.99 4.11 -7.00
CA PRO A 261 -13.40 3.35 -8.18
C PRO A 261 -12.37 2.33 -8.67
N MET A 262 -11.12 2.74 -8.88
CA MET A 262 -10.07 1.85 -9.38
C MET A 262 -9.72 0.77 -8.36
N SER A 263 -9.65 1.12 -7.07
CA SER A 263 -9.51 0.11 -6.00
C SER A 263 -10.63 -0.93 -6.05
N ALA A 264 -11.87 -0.51 -6.31
CA ALA A 264 -12.99 -1.44 -6.40
C ALA A 264 -12.88 -2.39 -7.61
N GLU A 265 -12.38 -1.90 -8.74
CA GLU A 265 -12.09 -2.72 -9.94
C GLU A 265 -11.03 -3.79 -9.64
N ILE A 266 -9.90 -3.40 -9.02
CA ILE A 266 -8.82 -4.33 -8.65
C ILE A 266 -9.28 -5.39 -7.64
N THR A 267 -10.17 -5.04 -6.70
CA THR A 267 -10.65 -5.97 -5.68
C THR A 267 -11.90 -6.75 -6.09
N SER A 268 -12.34 -6.66 -7.36
CA SER A 268 -13.58 -7.27 -7.84
C SER A 268 -14.80 -6.91 -6.99
N THR A 269 -14.89 -5.65 -6.56
CA THR A 269 -16.03 -5.11 -5.79
C THR A 269 -16.76 -4.02 -6.56
N PHE A 270 -17.95 -3.65 -6.10
CA PHE A 270 -18.72 -2.59 -6.73
C PHE A 270 -18.14 -1.20 -6.43
N ASN A 271 -18.30 -0.26 -7.38
CA ASN A 271 -18.01 1.15 -7.12
C ASN A 271 -18.83 1.65 -5.92
N PRO A 272 -18.19 2.12 -4.83
CA PRO A 272 -18.84 2.34 -3.55
C PRO A 272 -20.08 3.25 -3.60
N GLY A 273 -20.04 4.31 -4.41
CA GLY A 273 -21.05 5.39 -4.36
C GLY A 273 -22.50 4.93 -4.58
N GLN A 274 -22.70 3.94 -5.43
CA GLN A 274 -24.03 3.40 -5.78
C GLN A 274 -24.23 1.94 -5.36
N ALA A 275 -23.25 1.34 -4.68
CA ALA A 275 -23.27 -0.07 -4.34
C ALA A 275 -24.09 -0.38 -3.08
N ASN A 276 -24.87 -1.45 -3.12
CA ASN A 276 -25.48 -2.02 -1.91
C ASN A 276 -24.43 -2.64 -0.97
N ASN A 277 -23.27 -3.01 -1.51
CA ASN A 277 -22.10 -3.49 -0.77
C ASN A 277 -20.92 -2.54 -1.01
N PRO A 278 -20.87 -1.36 -0.34
CA PRO A 278 -19.96 -0.30 -0.75
C PRO A 278 -18.54 -0.43 -0.18
N CYS A 279 -18.28 -1.39 0.71
CA CYS A 279 -16.96 -1.59 1.31
C CYS A 279 -16.21 -2.76 0.66
N ARG A 280 -14.95 -2.52 0.29
CA ARG A 280 -14.03 -3.55 -0.23
C ARG A 280 -13.31 -4.35 0.85
N MET A 281 -13.33 -3.87 2.09
CA MET A 281 -12.61 -4.47 3.23
C MET A 281 -13.52 -5.30 4.15
N CYS A 282 -14.82 -5.04 4.18
CA CYS A 282 -15.79 -5.79 4.99
C CYS A 282 -17.13 -6.02 4.27
N HIS A 283 -17.96 -6.86 4.86
CA HIS A 283 -19.30 -7.21 4.38
C HIS A 283 -20.38 -6.19 4.81
N LEU A 284 -20.07 -4.89 4.76
CA LEU A 284 -21.11 -3.86 4.87
C LEU A 284 -22.07 -3.98 3.68
N SER A 285 -23.35 -4.24 3.96
CA SER A 285 -24.36 -4.50 2.95
C SER A 285 -25.71 -3.91 3.31
N THR A 286 -26.56 -3.68 2.31
CA THR A 286 -27.97 -3.32 2.48
C THR A 286 -28.80 -3.92 1.33
N GLN A 287 -30.10 -4.11 1.53
CA GLN A 287 -30.97 -4.69 0.51
C GLN A 287 -31.14 -3.75 -0.70
N SER A 288 -31.26 -2.44 -0.44
CA SER A 288 -31.37 -1.42 -1.47
C SER A 288 -30.83 -0.08 -0.98
N LYS A 289 -30.68 0.89 -1.88
CA LYS A 289 -30.21 2.24 -1.54
C LYS A 289 -31.13 2.95 -0.54
N GLU A 290 -32.44 2.71 -0.62
CA GLU A 290 -33.46 3.26 0.28
C GLU A 290 -33.27 2.73 1.70
N HIS A 291 -32.81 1.48 1.85
CA HIS A 291 -32.58 0.84 3.15
C HIS A 291 -31.28 1.29 3.85
N ARG A 292 -30.50 2.21 3.26
CA ARG A 292 -29.33 2.81 3.92
C ARG A 292 -29.68 3.70 5.12
N CYS A 293 -30.97 3.98 5.34
CA CYS A 293 -31.45 4.67 6.54
C CYS A 293 -31.91 3.72 7.66
N SER A 294 -31.91 2.40 7.44
CA SER A 294 -32.30 1.45 8.48
C SER A 294 -31.34 1.52 9.66
N LEU A 295 -31.84 1.33 10.88
CA LEU A 295 -31.01 1.38 12.09
C LEU A 295 -29.91 0.31 12.05
N GLU A 296 -30.21 -0.87 11.52
CA GLU A 296 -29.23 -1.94 11.31
C GLU A 296 -28.08 -1.48 10.40
N PHE A 297 -28.38 -0.91 9.23
CA PHE A 297 -27.35 -0.42 8.33
C PHE A 297 -26.56 0.73 8.93
N LEU A 298 -27.22 1.67 9.62
CA LEU A 298 -26.54 2.80 10.26
C LEU A 298 -25.59 2.33 11.35
N ARG A 299 -25.98 1.36 12.18
CA ARG A 299 -25.11 0.73 13.18
C ARG A 299 -23.87 0.12 12.53
N ALA A 300 -24.06 -0.69 11.50
CA ALA A 300 -22.96 -1.30 10.74
C ALA A 300 -22.07 -0.27 10.02
N PHE A 301 -22.67 0.76 9.42
CA PHE A 301 -21.97 1.79 8.65
C PHE A 301 -21.09 2.66 9.54
N PHE A 302 -21.59 3.09 10.70
CA PHE A 302 -20.83 3.92 11.64
C PHE A 302 -19.99 3.12 12.64
N GLY A 303 -19.99 1.78 12.53
CA GLY A 303 -19.23 0.91 13.44
C GLY A 303 -19.75 0.94 14.88
N LEU A 304 -21.05 1.16 15.07
CA LEU A 304 -21.68 1.08 16.39
C LEU A 304 -21.73 -0.40 16.80
N THR A 305 -21.27 -0.72 18.02
CA THR A 305 -21.06 -2.08 18.56
C THR A 305 -19.87 -2.84 17.96
N ALA A 306 -19.87 -3.08 16.65
CA ALA A 306 -18.80 -3.80 15.97
C ALA A 306 -18.75 -3.46 14.49
N LEU A 307 -17.58 -3.63 13.88
CA LEU A 307 -17.45 -3.59 12.43
C LEU A 307 -18.10 -4.80 11.77
N PRO A 308 -18.63 -4.66 10.54
CA PRO A 308 -19.04 -5.81 9.74
C PRO A 308 -17.86 -6.77 9.55
N VAL A 309 -18.18 -8.05 9.36
CA VAL A 309 -17.18 -9.11 9.16
C VAL A 309 -16.23 -8.72 8.01
N ALA A 310 -14.93 -8.84 8.27
CA ALA A 310 -13.90 -8.57 7.27
C ALA A 310 -14.05 -9.52 6.07
N ARG A 311 -13.88 -8.97 4.87
CA ARG A 311 -13.79 -9.77 3.65
C ARG A 311 -12.46 -10.54 3.66
N LYS A 312 -12.49 -11.75 3.11
CA LYS A 312 -11.29 -12.56 2.92
C LYS A 312 -11.00 -12.70 1.44
N TRP A 313 -9.75 -12.48 1.04
CA TRP A 313 -9.39 -12.51 -0.37
C TRP A 313 -9.57 -13.89 -1.01
N HIS A 314 -9.26 -14.97 -0.29
CA HIS A 314 -9.49 -16.33 -0.78
C HIS A 314 -10.97 -16.62 -1.06
N GLU A 315 -11.90 -16.04 -0.27
CA GLU A 315 -13.35 -16.14 -0.56
C GLU A 315 -13.74 -15.32 -1.79
N THR A 316 -13.07 -14.19 -2.03
CA THR A 316 -13.29 -13.40 -3.25
C THR A 316 -12.88 -14.21 -4.48
N LYS A 317 -11.72 -14.88 -4.44
CA LYS A 317 -11.28 -15.80 -5.49
C LYS A 317 -12.29 -16.92 -5.71
N SER A 318 -12.60 -17.72 -4.69
CA SER A 318 -13.49 -18.88 -4.83
C SER A 318 -14.90 -18.50 -5.30
N ARG A 319 -15.47 -17.41 -4.78
CA ARG A 319 -16.79 -16.91 -5.19
C ARG A 319 -16.79 -16.34 -6.61
N SER A 320 -15.69 -15.74 -7.08
CA SER A 320 -15.57 -15.33 -8.49
C SER A 320 -15.68 -16.53 -9.44
N HIS A 321 -15.02 -17.66 -9.13
CA HIS A 321 -15.16 -18.89 -9.90
C HIS A 321 -16.59 -19.47 -9.81
N GLU A 322 -17.17 -19.51 -8.60
CA GLU A 322 -18.56 -19.97 -8.41
C GLU A 322 -19.56 -19.14 -9.23
N LEU A 323 -19.39 -17.82 -9.28
CA LEU A 323 -20.24 -16.94 -10.08
C LEU A 323 -20.17 -17.30 -11.58
N TRP A 324 -18.97 -17.55 -12.12
CA TRP A 324 -18.83 -18.00 -13.50
C TRP A 324 -19.54 -19.33 -13.76
N GLU A 325 -19.35 -20.32 -12.89
CA GLU A 325 -20.02 -21.62 -13.01
C GLU A 325 -21.54 -21.49 -12.97
N LEU A 326 -22.09 -20.62 -12.10
CA LEU A 326 -23.53 -20.36 -12.05
C LEU A 326 -24.08 -19.71 -13.33
N TYR A 327 -23.28 -18.85 -13.98
CA TYR A 327 -23.67 -18.25 -15.26
C TYR A 327 -23.78 -19.32 -16.36
N TYR A 328 -22.86 -20.28 -16.42
CA TYR A 328 -22.83 -21.33 -17.44
C TYR A 328 -23.80 -22.48 -17.17
N THR A 329 -23.91 -22.93 -15.93
CA THR A 329 -24.63 -24.16 -15.58
C THR A 329 -26.06 -23.94 -15.12
N LYS A 330 -26.40 -22.73 -14.66
CA LYS A 330 -27.74 -22.39 -14.13
C LYS A 330 -28.43 -21.35 -14.97
N SER A 331 -28.31 -20.06 -14.59
CA SER A 331 -28.99 -18.98 -15.29
C SER A 331 -28.38 -17.62 -14.95
N LYS A 332 -28.59 -16.65 -15.86
CA LYS A 332 -28.22 -15.24 -15.64
C LYS A 332 -28.90 -14.63 -14.41
N ASN A 333 -30.07 -15.12 -14.00
CA ASN A 333 -30.76 -14.63 -12.80
C ASN A 333 -30.09 -15.12 -11.52
N GLN A 334 -29.70 -16.40 -11.46
CA GLN A 334 -28.95 -16.94 -10.32
C GLN A 334 -27.60 -16.25 -10.16
N PHE A 335 -26.89 -16.02 -11.27
CA PHE A 335 -25.67 -15.19 -11.27
C PHE A 335 -25.90 -13.82 -10.63
N LYS A 336 -26.93 -13.08 -11.06
CA LYS A 336 -27.23 -11.74 -10.54
C LYS A 336 -27.56 -11.74 -9.04
N LEU A 337 -28.35 -12.71 -8.58
CA LEU A 337 -28.69 -12.85 -7.16
C LEU A 337 -27.43 -13.09 -6.32
N LYS A 338 -26.60 -14.06 -6.72
CA LYS A 338 -25.35 -14.37 -6.01
C LYS A 338 -24.31 -13.27 -6.09
N THR A 339 -24.24 -12.55 -7.20
CA THR A 339 -23.40 -11.34 -7.35
C THR A 339 -23.77 -10.29 -6.31
N ALA A 340 -25.07 -10.05 -6.11
CA ALA A 340 -25.56 -9.10 -5.12
C ALA A 340 -25.32 -9.58 -3.67
N GLU A 341 -25.51 -10.87 -3.40
CA GLU A 341 -25.26 -11.52 -2.10
C GLU A 341 -23.78 -11.43 -1.70
N TYR A 342 -22.87 -11.80 -2.61
CA TYR A 342 -21.43 -11.77 -2.37
C TYR A 342 -20.86 -10.34 -2.38
N GLY A 343 -21.57 -9.42 -3.04
CA GLY A 343 -21.12 -8.05 -3.24
C GLY A 343 -19.86 -7.95 -4.10
N LEU A 344 -19.72 -8.86 -5.06
CA LEU A 344 -18.57 -8.93 -5.97
C LEU A 344 -18.98 -8.49 -7.37
N LYS A 345 -18.06 -7.84 -8.08
CA LYS A 345 -18.21 -7.44 -9.48
C LYS A 345 -16.85 -7.47 -10.17
N ASP A 346 -16.56 -8.59 -10.83
CA ASP A 346 -15.40 -8.73 -11.71
C ASP A 346 -15.69 -8.09 -13.08
N GLN A 347 -14.97 -7.03 -13.44
CA GLN A 347 -15.24 -6.33 -14.70
C GLN A 347 -14.91 -7.18 -15.94
N ILE A 348 -13.91 -8.06 -15.88
CA ILE A 348 -13.56 -8.95 -17.00
C ILE A 348 -14.72 -9.92 -17.22
N THR A 349 -15.14 -10.63 -16.18
CA THR A 349 -16.22 -11.61 -16.27
C THR A 349 -17.52 -10.97 -16.74
N HIS A 350 -17.90 -9.83 -16.17
CA HIS A 350 -19.10 -9.09 -16.59
C HIS A 350 -19.03 -8.66 -18.06
N ARG A 351 -17.87 -8.19 -18.53
CA ARG A 351 -17.68 -7.78 -19.92
C ARG A 351 -17.80 -8.96 -20.89
N LEU A 352 -17.20 -10.10 -20.55
CA LEU A 352 -17.33 -11.32 -21.35
C LEU A 352 -18.77 -11.81 -21.41
N MET A 353 -19.51 -11.77 -20.30
CA MET A 353 -20.94 -12.11 -20.28
C MET A 353 -21.78 -11.20 -21.19
N GLU A 354 -21.49 -9.90 -21.23
CA GLU A 354 -22.16 -8.97 -22.16
C GLU A 354 -21.91 -9.38 -23.62
N LEU A 355 -20.64 -9.59 -23.98
CA LEU A 355 -20.23 -10.00 -25.32
C LEU A 355 -20.83 -11.36 -25.73
N HIS A 356 -20.82 -12.33 -24.82
CA HIS A 356 -21.42 -13.65 -25.00
C HIS A 356 -22.92 -13.55 -25.38
N THR A 357 -23.65 -12.60 -24.77
CA THR A 357 -25.06 -12.39 -25.09
C THR A 357 -25.30 -11.66 -26.42
N GLN A 358 -24.37 -10.81 -26.85
CA GLN A 358 -24.57 -9.91 -27.99
C GLN A 358 -24.03 -10.45 -29.33
N LYS A 359 -22.98 -11.28 -29.32
CA LYS A 359 -22.23 -11.65 -30.54
C LYS A 359 -21.99 -13.15 -30.61
N VAL A 360 -22.41 -13.79 -31.71
CA VAL A 360 -22.27 -15.26 -31.88
C VAL A 360 -20.80 -15.70 -31.93
N HIS A 361 -19.94 -14.99 -32.66
CA HIS A 361 -18.51 -15.31 -32.74
C HIS A 361 -17.79 -15.16 -31.39
N GLU A 362 -18.22 -14.22 -30.53
CA GLU A 362 -17.67 -14.09 -29.18
C GLU A 362 -18.03 -15.29 -28.30
N ARG A 363 -19.14 -16.00 -28.54
CA ARG A 363 -19.47 -17.21 -27.77
C ARG A 363 -18.41 -18.30 -27.96
N VAL A 364 -18.01 -18.51 -29.21
CA VAL A 364 -16.96 -19.49 -29.57
C VAL A 364 -15.63 -19.07 -28.95
N ARG A 365 -15.24 -17.79 -29.11
CA ARG A 365 -14.02 -17.26 -28.52
C ARG A 365 -13.99 -17.39 -27.00
N ILE A 366 -15.08 -17.05 -26.32
CA ILE A 366 -15.17 -17.13 -24.84
C ILE A 366 -15.12 -18.59 -24.38
N ALA A 367 -15.77 -19.52 -25.09
CA ALA A 367 -15.66 -20.94 -24.77
C ALA A 367 -14.20 -21.44 -24.89
N GLN A 368 -13.49 -21.05 -25.96
CA GLN A 368 -12.07 -21.35 -26.14
C GLN A 368 -11.19 -20.73 -25.04
N LEU A 369 -11.48 -19.48 -24.62
CA LEU A 369 -10.79 -18.86 -23.48
C LEU A 369 -11.01 -19.65 -22.20
N ALA A 370 -12.26 -20.06 -21.91
CA ALA A 370 -12.58 -20.80 -20.69
C ALA A 370 -11.91 -22.19 -20.66
N GLU A 371 -11.75 -22.82 -21.82
CA GLU A 371 -11.13 -24.14 -21.97
C GLU A 371 -9.59 -24.09 -21.93
N HIS A 372 -8.97 -23.16 -22.65
CA HIS A 372 -7.52 -23.13 -22.85
C HIS A 372 -6.79 -22.06 -22.03
N SER A 373 -7.51 -21.12 -21.43
CA SER A 373 -6.94 -19.97 -20.72
C SER A 373 -7.85 -19.50 -19.58
N HIS A 374 -8.31 -20.46 -18.78
CA HIS A 374 -9.31 -20.24 -17.72
C HIS A 374 -9.01 -19.05 -16.76
N PRO A 375 -7.76 -18.72 -16.39
CA PRO A 375 -7.52 -17.53 -15.58
C PRO A 375 -7.89 -16.20 -16.27
N ARG A 376 -7.90 -16.14 -17.60
CA ARG A 376 -8.13 -14.91 -18.40
C ARG A 376 -9.59 -14.47 -18.46
N ILE A 377 -10.52 -15.29 -17.96
CA ILE A 377 -11.94 -14.92 -17.87
C ILE A 377 -12.29 -14.20 -16.54
N PHE A 378 -11.28 -13.99 -15.69
CA PHE A 378 -11.38 -13.31 -14.41
C PHE A 378 -10.41 -12.12 -14.32
N ASN A 379 -10.58 -11.33 -13.27
CA ASN A 379 -9.65 -10.31 -12.83
C ASN A 379 -8.27 -10.92 -12.56
N SER A 380 -7.26 -10.45 -13.31
CA SER A 380 -5.87 -10.92 -13.22
C SER A 380 -5.26 -10.82 -11.82
N TYR A 381 -5.72 -9.89 -10.97
CA TYR A 381 -5.21 -9.75 -9.59
C TYR A 381 -5.62 -10.89 -8.66
N LEU A 382 -6.60 -11.72 -9.05
CA LEU A 382 -6.88 -12.97 -8.34
C LEU A 382 -5.70 -13.94 -8.42
N GLU A 383 -4.85 -13.83 -9.45
CA GLU A 383 -3.65 -14.65 -9.64
C GLU A 383 -2.37 -14.02 -9.08
N LEU A 384 -2.41 -12.76 -8.62
CA LEU A 384 -1.22 -12.07 -8.13
C LEU A 384 -0.73 -12.69 -6.82
N ALA A 385 0.50 -13.22 -6.86
CA ALA A 385 1.16 -13.84 -5.73
C ALA A 385 1.47 -12.81 -4.63
N SER A 386 1.38 -13.24 -3.37
CA SER A 386 1.56 -12.38 -2.19
C SER A 386 0.57 -11.21 -2.05
N PHE A 387 -0.50 -11.18 -2.86
CA PHE A 387 -1.51 -10.14 -2.86
C PHE A 387 -2.84 -10.59 -2.23
N ASP A 388 -3.40 -9.71 -1.40
CA ASP A 388 -4.71 -9.81 -0.75
C ASP A 388 -5.43 -8.50 -1.04
N GLY A 389 -6.41 -8.52 -1.94
CA GLY A 389 -7.12 -7.31 -2.34
C GLY A 389 -7.86 -6.62 -1.19
N CYS A 390 -8.28 -7.36 -0.16
CA CYS A 390 -8.97 -6.80 1.00
C CYS A 390 -8.00 -6.07 1.94
N ASN A 391 -6.80 -6.60 2.11
CA ASN A 391 -5.81 -6.10 3.07
C ASN A 391 -4.72 -5.23 2.44
N HIS A 392 -4.44 -5.36 1.13
CA HIS A 392 -3.35 -4.67 0.43
C HIS A 392 -3.82 -3.54 -0.49
N THR A 393 -5.09 -3.13 -0.38
CA THR A 393 -5.63 -1.90 -0.96
C THR A 393 -5.97 -0.89 0.14
N PRO A 394 -4.95 -0.25 0.76
CA PRO A 394 -5.13 0.53 1.98
C PRO A 394 -6.12 1.70 1.81
N VAL A 395 -6.54 2.27 2.94
CA VAL A 395 -7.41 3.46 2.97
C VAL A 395 -6.65 4.69 2.46
N GLU A 396 -6.65 4.91 1.15
CA GLU A 396 -5.97 6.03 0.50
C GLU A 396 -6.48 7.40 1.01
N ILE A 397 -5.60 8.15 1.66
CA ILE A 397 -5.97 9.31 2.48
C ILE A 397 -6.32 10.56 1.68
N LEU A 398 -5.75 10.74 0.48
CA LEU A 398 -6.09 11.88 -0.37
C LEU A 398 -7.56 11.81 -0.79
N HIS A 399 -8.00 10.64 -1.23
CA HIS A 399 -9.36 10.41 -1.68
C HIS A 399 -10.35 10.20 -0.54
N VAL A 400 -9.97 9.52 0.54
CA VAL A 400 -10.89 9.19 1.63
C VAL A 400 -11.04 10.35 2.62
N VAL A 401 -9.93 10.98 3.03
CA VAL A 401 -9.95 12.05 4.04
C VAL A 401 -10.20 13.40 3.35
N LEU A 402 -9.29 13.87 2.50
CA LEU A 402 -9.35 15.23 1.93
C LEU A 402 -10.46 15.37 0.89
N LEU A 403 -10.38 14.63 -0.22
CA LEU A 403 -11.37 14.64 -1.31
C LEU A 403 -12.63 13.82 -0.98
N GLY A 404 -12.70 13.27 0.24
CA GLY A 404 -13.84 12.55 0.78
C GLY A 404 -14.46 13.33 1.93
N CYS A 405 -14.10 12.96 3.16
CA CYS A 405 -14.77 13.44 4.37
C CYS A 405 -14.69 14.97 4.53
N VAL A 406 -13.51 15.57 4.38
CA VAL A 406 -13.32 17.03 4.50
C VAL A 406 -14.08 17.76 3.41
N LYS A 407 -13.95 17.32 2.16
CA LYS A 407 -14.73 17.84 1.02
C LYS A 407 -16.23 17.80 1.26
N TYR A 408 -16.74 16.71 1.80
CA TYR A 408 -18.16 16.56 2.05
C TYR A 408 -18.67 17.52 3.13
N LEU A 409 -17.93 17.67 4.23
CA LEU A 409 -18.27 18.60 5.30
C LEU A 409 -18.16 20.06 4.84
N MET A 410 -17.10 20.42 4.12
CA MET A 410 -16.91 21.76 3.58
C MET A 410 -18.02 22.14 2.60
N ALA A 411 -18.39 21.22 1.70
CA ALA A 411 -19.47 21.45 0.75
C ALA A 411 -20.84 21.62 1.44
N ASP A 412 -21.16 20.79 2.44
CA ASP A 412 -22.40 20.92 3.22
C ASP A 412 -22.44 22.25 3.98
N LEU A 413 -21.34 22.59 4.67
CA LEU A 413 -21.23 23.82 5.45
C LEU A 413 -21.48 25.06 4.59
N MET A 414 -20.70 25.22 3.51
CA MET A 414 -20.75 26.40 2.65
C MET A 414 -22.05 26.52 1.86
N THR A 415 -22.68 25.40 1.52
CA THR A 415 -23.89 25.40 0.69
C THR A 415 -25.17 25.48 1.50
N ASN A 416 -25.25 24.70 2.58
CA ASN A 416 -26.50 24.40 3.25
C ASN A 416 -26.58 24.99 4.67
N ARG A 417 -25.45 25.30 5.31
CA ARG A 417 -25.43 25.68 6.74
C ARG A 417 -25.12 27.15 6.96
N ILE A 418 -24.18 27.72 6.21
CA ILE A 418 -23.86 29.14 6.32
C ILE A 418 -24.90 29.97 5.55
N PRO A 419 -25.58 30.94 6.19
CA PRO A 419 -26.49 31.84 5.49
C PRO A 419 -25.78 32.62 4.40
N LYS A 420 -26.42 32.79 3.23
CA LYS A 420 -25.83 33.54 2.10
C LYS A 420 -25.39 34.96 2.47
N SER A 421 -26.08 35.60 3.42
CA SER A 421 -25.74 36.93 3.94
C SER A 421 -24.38 36.98 4.66
N LYS A 422 -23.91 35.85 5.20
CA LYS A 422 -22.63 35.74 5.92
C LYS A 422 -21.45 35.37 5.04
N LEU A 423 -21.66 34.96 3.79
CA LEU A 423 -20.57 34.53 2.90
C LEU A 423 -19.53 35.63 2.64
N LYS A 424 -19.94 36.91 2.57
CA LYS A 424 -19.00 38.03 2.47
C LYS A 424 -18.11 38.18 3.72
N GLU A 425 -18.66 37.87 4.90
CA GLU A 425 -17.91 37.87 6.15
C GLU A 425 -16.92 36.69 6.20
N VAL A 426 -17.31 35.51 5.71
CA VAL A 426 -16.40 34.36 5.53
C VAL A 426 -15.23 34.74 4.61
N GLU A 427 -15.51 35.36 3.47
CA GLU A 427 -14.48 35.80 2.53
C GLU A 427 -13.54 36.84 3.16
N ALA A 428 -14.08 37.79 3.92
CA ALA A 428 -13.28 38.78 4.63
C ALA A 428 -12.35 38.12 5.65
N ARG A 429 -12.84 37.15 6.43
CA ARG A 429 -12.04 36.38 7.39
C ARG A 429 -10.95 35.55 6.72
N LEU A 430 -11.25 34.91 5.58
CA LEU A 430 -10.23 34.21 4.78
C LEU A 430 -9.13 35.17 4.31
N ARG A 431 -9.51 36.37 3.86
CA ARG A 431 -8.58 37.39 3.36
C ARG A 431 -7.72 37.98 4.48
N SER A 432 -8.26 38.12 5.69
CA SER A 432 -7.55 38.68 6.84
C SER A 432 -6.76 37.65 7.65
N PHE A 433 -6.85 36.36 7.31
CA PHE A 433 -6.15 35.31 8.04
C PHE A 433 -4.63 35.45 7.87
N ASN A 434 -3.92 35.63 8.98
CA ASN A 434 -2.46 35.76 8.98
C ASN A 434 -1.81 34.38 8.75
N THR A 435 -1.02 34.26 7.68
CA THR A 435 -0.31 33.02 7.31
C THR A 435 1.19 33.05 7.64
N ASP A 436 1.71 34.07 8.31
CA ASP A 436 3.15 34.30 8.55
C ASP A 436 3.82 33.16 9.32
N ALA A 437 3.06 32.49 10.20
CA ALA A 437 3.53 31.33 10.97
C ALA A 437 3.31 29.98 10.25
N LEU A 438 2.78 29.97 9.03
CA LEU A 438 2.39 28.78 8.28
C LEU A 438 3.25 28.62 7.01
N ASN A 439 3.30 27.40 6.46
CA ASN A 439 4.13 27.06 5.31
C ASN A 439 3.43 27.24 3.95
N PHE A 440 2.47 28.15 3.85
CA PHE A 440 1.74 28.44 2.62
C PHE A 440 1.50 29.95 2.43
N PRO A 441 1.37 30.42 1.17
CA PRO A 441 1.18 31.84 0.88
C PRO A 441 -0.18 32.34 1.38
N GLN A 442 -0.37 33.66 1.31
CA GLN A 442 -1.65 34.30 1.60
C GLN A 442 -2.82 33.60 0.88
N LEU A 443 -3.93 33.45 1.60
CA LEU A 443 -5.12 32.75 1.11
C LEU A 443 -5.77 33.52 -0.03
N GLN A 444 -6.05 32.82 -1.13
CA GLN A 444 -6.80 33.34 -2.27
C GLN A 444 -8.31 33.29 -1.95
N ALA A 445 -8.79 34.16 -1.07
CA ALA A 445 -10.15 34.12 -0.51
C ALA A 445 -11.25 34.04 -1.58
N THR A 446 -11.17 34.86 -2.62
CA THR A 446 -12.17 34.88 -3.71
C THR A 446 -12.19 33.55 -4.48
N TYR A 447 -11.02 32.96 -4.75
CA TYR A 447 -10.92 31.62 -5.34
C TYR A 447 -11.53 30.58 -4.41
N MET A 448 -11.21 30.63 -3.11
CA MET A 448 -11.70 29.68 -2.13
C MET A 448 -13.23 29.71 -2.02
N MET A 449 -13.83 30.91 -2.02
CA MET A 449 -15.29 31.06 -2.02
C MET A 449 -15.93 30.52 -3.30
N ALA A 450 -15.37 30.85 -4.47
CA ALA A 450 -15.91 30.44 -5.77
C ALA A 450 -15.79 28.93 -6.03
N HIS A 451 -14.72 28.30 -5.53
CA HIS A 451 -14.34 26.94 -5.92
C HIS A 451 -14.35 25.91 -4.78
N HIS A 452 -14.96 26.21 -3.63
CA HIS A 452 -15.01 25.34 -2.43
C HIS A 452 -15.45 23.87 -2.65
N ARG A 453 -16.11 23.54 -3.77
CA ARG A 453 -16.50 22.17 -4.14
C ARG A 453 -15.49 21.42 -5.02
N SER A 454 -14.54 22.15 -5.60
CA SER A 454 -13.61 21.66 -6.63
C SER A 454 -12.14 21.85 -6.23
N PHE A 455 -11.90 22.10 -4.95
CA PHE A 455 -10.58 22.11 -4.33
C PHE A 455 -9.79 20.83 -4.59
N ILE A 456 -8.47 21.01 -4.66
CA ILE A 456 -7.50 19.91 -4.68
C ILE A 456 -7.09 19.55 -3.23
N GLY A 457 -6.30 18.48 -3.07
CA GLY A 457 -5.88 18.00 -1.74
C GLY A 457 -5.24 19.08 -0.88
N LYS A 458 -4.30 19.85 -1.45
CA LYS A 458 -3.62 20.97 -0.76
C LYS A 458 -4.60 22.02 -0.22
N ASP A 459 -5.62 22.39 -0.99
CA ASP A 459 -6.61 23.38 -0.53
C ASP A 459 -7.39 22.87 0.68
N PHE A 460 -7.73 21.57 0.71
CA PHE A 460 -8.42 20.97 1.86
C PHE A 460 -7.51 20.85 3.10
N GLN A 461 -6.21 20.62 2.91
CA GLN A 461 -5.24 20.70 4.03
C GLN A 461 -5.18 22.11 4.61
N ILE A 462 -5.22 23.15 3.77
CA ILE A 462 -5.30 24.55 4.23
C ILE A 462 -6.60 24.77 4.99
N ILE A 463 -7.74 24.32 4.46
CA ILE A 463 -9.05 24.43 5.14
C ILE A 463 -9.01 23.81 6.54
N LEU A 464 -8.43 22.62 6.70
CA LEU A 464 -8.31 21.97 8.01
C LEU A 464 -7.53 22.83 9.03
N GLN A 465 -6.50 23.55 8.58
CA GLN A 465 -5.68 24.40 9.44
C GLN A 465 -6.38 25.72 9.82
N VAL A 466 -7.21 26.27 8.94
CA VAL A 466 -7.86 27.58 9.17
C VAL A 466 -9.31 27.48 9.65
N ALA A 467 -9.92 26.29 9.60
CA ALA A 467 -11.34 26.08 9.89
C ALA A 467 -11.78 26.65 11.24
N ALA A 468 -10.97 26.45 12.28
CA ALA A 468 -11.30 26.91 13.64
C ALA A 468 -11.44 28.43 13.75
N PHE A 469 -10.64 29.18 12.99
CA PHE A 469 -10.59 30.64 13.05
C PHE A 469 -11.58 31.29 12.08
N VAL A 470 -11.77 30.67 10.92
CA VAL A 470 -12.55 31.24 9.83
C VAL A 470 -14.00 30.75 9.85
N LEU A 471 -14.23 29.45 10.05
CA LEU A 471 -15.51 28.81 9.78
C LEU A 471 -16.36 28.57 11.03
N PHE A 472 -15.73 28.34 12.20
CA PHE A 472 -16.46 28.00 13.44
C PHE A 472 -17.41 29.08 13.96
N PRO A 473 -17.18 30.39 13.75
CA PRO A 473 -18.17 31.42 14.11
C PRO A 473 -19.54 31.23 13.46
N TYR A 474 -19.63 30.43 12.40
CA TYR A 474 -20.87 30.14 11.66
C TYR A 474 -21.40 28.72 11.88
N MET A 475 -20.82 27.99 12.82
CA MET A 475 -21.19 26.61 13.14
C MET A 475 -21.97 26.53 14.46
N THR A 476 -22.94 25.61 14.52
CA THR A 476 -23.52 25.18 15.79
C THR A 476 -22.52 24.33 16.58
N GLU A 477 -22.79 24.11 17.86
CA GLU A 477 -21.90 23.28 18.69
C GLU A 477 -21.76 21.84 18.16
N ASP A 478 -22.86 21.24 17.70
CA ASP A 478 -22.81 19.91 17.07
C ASP A 478 -21.94 19.89 15.81
N MET A 479 -21.99 20.95 14.98
CA MET A 479 -21.12 21.06 13.81
C MET A 479 -19.66 21.22 14.22
N LYS A 480 -19.36 22.06 15.22
CA LYS A 480 -18.00 22.24 15.72
C LYS A 480 -17.43 20.92 16.23
N ASN A 481 -18.19 20.11 16.95
CA ASN A 481 -17.76 18.79 17.42
C ASN A 481 -17.37 17.82 16.28
N VAL A 482 -18.12 17.84 15.16
CA VAL A 482 -17.72 17.10 13.95
C VAL A 482 -16.41 17.62 13.37
N TRP A 483 -16.23 18.94 13.33
CA TRP A 483 -15.01 19.56 12.78
C TRP A 483 -13.80 19.42 13.71
N TYR A 484 -13.96 19.48 15.04
CA TYR A 484 -12.88 19.23 15.99
C TYR A 484 -12.31 17.83 15.81
N SER A 485 -13.18 16.82 15.84
CA SER A 485 -12.78 15.42 15.62
C SER A 485 -12.15 15.21 14.24
N MET A 486 -12.68 15.84 13.18
CA MET A 486 -12.09 15.82 11.83
C MET A 486 -10.69 16.45 11.78
N CYS A 487 -10.51 17.64 12.36
CA CYS A 487 -9.22 18.35 12.36
C CYS A 487 -8.18 17.60 13.19
N PHE A 488 -8.56 17.07 14.35
CA PHE A 488 -7.67 16.27 15.19
C PHE A 488 -7.30 14.94 14.52
N MET A 489 -8.27 14.23 13.93
CA MET A 489 -7.98 13.02 13.16
C MET A 489 -7.02 13.33 12.01
N SER A 490 -7.26 14.42 11.27
CA SER A 490 -6.42 14.81 10.15
C SER A 490 -4.99 15.15 10.59
N SER A 491 -4.81 15.82 11.74
CA SER A 491 -3.46 16.13 12.25
C SER A 491 -2.66 14.88 12.59
N MET A 492 -3.31 13.79 13.02
CA MET A 492 -2.69 12.48 13.19
C MET A 492 -2.38 11.83 11.83
N VAL A 493 -3.36 11.80 10.93
CA VAL A 493 -3.25 11.11 9.63
C VAL A 493 -2.10 11.62 8.77
N PHE A 494 -1.78 12.91 8.84
CA PHE A 494 -0.70 13.53 8.06
C PHE A 494 0.67 13.54 8.77
N GLN A 495 0.81 12.83 9.90
CA GLN A 495 2.12 12.62 10.52
C GLN A 495 3.01 11.74 9.63
N THR A 496 4.29 12.09 9.56
CA THR A 496 5.30 11.36 8.77
C THR A 496 6.03 10.28 9.57
N VAL A 497 5.88 10.30 10.89
CA VAL A 497 6.48 9.34 11.83
C VAL A 497 5.44 8.99 12.88
N ILE A 498 5.30 7.70 13.17
CA ILE A 498 4.54 7.18 14.31
C ILE A 498 5.54 6.84 15.42
N PRO A 499 5.57 7.59 16.54
CA PRO A 499 6.52 7.32 17.62
C PRO A 499 6.30 5.97 18.31
N ASP A 500 5.03 5.58 18.47
CA ASP A 500 4.61 4.31 19.05
C ASP A 500 3.32 3.84 18.37
N MET A 501 3.34 2.66 17.76
CA MET A 501 2.21 2.14 16.98
C MET A 501 0.95 1.96 17.83
N GLU A 502 1.05 1.29 18.99
CA GLU A 502 -0.13 0.94 19.79
C GLU A 502 -0.82 2.18 20.38
N THR A 503 -0.06 3.10 20.95
CA THR A 503 -0.59 4.37 21.48
C THR A 503 -1.21 5.21 20.37
N TYR A 504 -0.55 5.30 19.21
CA TYR A 504 -1.05 6.05 18.07
C TYR A 504 -2.38 5.48 17.55
N ILE A 505 -2.45 4.15 17.39
CA ILE A 505 -3.66 3.49 16.91
C ILE A 505 -4.81 3.64 17.92
N GLN A 506 -4.55 3.43 19.22
CA GLN A 506 -5.57 3.60 20.26
C GLN A 506 -6.16 5.01 20.24
N GLN A 507 -5.31 6.04 20.10
CA GLN A 507 -5.76 7.43 19.98
C GLN A 507 -6.57 7.66 18.71
N LEU A 508 -6.08 7.19 17.55
CA LEU A 508 -6.75 7.36 16.27
C LEU A 508 -8.12 6.67 16.24
N GLU A 509 -8.22 5.44 16.73
CA GLU A 509 -9.49 4.70 16.87
C GLU A 509 -10.47 5.44 17.80
N GLY A 510 -9.98 6.06 18.88
CA GLY A 510 -10.77 6.95 19.73
C GLY A 510 -11.37 8.11 18.94
N VAL A 511 -10.55 8.87 18.23
CA VAL A 511 -10.98 10.05 17.47
C VAL A 511 -11.91 9.69 16.31
N ILE A 512 -11.64 8.58 15.61
CA ILE A 512 -12.54 8.08 14.57
C ILE A 512 -13.91 7.78 15.16
N ARG A 513 -14.00 7.14 16.34
CA ARG A 513 -15.28 6.87 17.01
C ARG A 513 -16.00 8.14 17.42
N GLU A 514 -15.28 9.14 17.95
CA GLU A 514 -15.85 10.46 18.25
C GLU A 514 -16.41 11.12 16.98
N PHE A 515 -15.67 11.09 15.88
CA PHE A 515 -16.12 11.58 14.59
C PHE A 515 -17.39 10.86 14.11
N MET A 516 -17.42 9.52 14.18
CA MET A 516 -18.60 8.72 13.81
C MET A 516 -19.82 9.04 14.67
N TYR A 517 -19.63 9.25 15.97
CA TYR A 517 -20.68 9.65 16.89
C TYR A 517 -21.26 11.02 16.50
N HIS A 518 -20.40 12.04 16.36
CA HIS A 518 -20.88 13.38 16.06
C HIS A 518 -21.52 13.49 14.68
N ILE A 519 -20.96 12.83 13.66
CA ILE A 519 -21.51 12.89 12.30
C ILE A 519 -22.84 12.13 12.19
N SER A 520 -23.00 11.00 12.90
CA SER A 520 -24.27 10.26 12.92
C SER A 520 -25.36 11.03 13.69
N LYS A 521 -25.01 11.68 14.81
CA LYS A 521 -25.89 12.61 15.54
C LYS A 521 -26.35 13.76 14.64
N MET A 522 -25.46 14.32 13.82
CA MET A 522 -25.82 15.39 12.89
C MET A 522 -26.77 14.91 11.79
N SER A 523 -26.52 13.72 11.20
CA SER A 523 -27.48 13.06 10.30
C SER A 523 -27.07 11.63 9.96
N GLY A 524 -28.00 10.67 10.09
CA GLY A 524 -27.81 9.32 9.54
C GLY A 524 -27.62 9.28 8.01
N ARG A 525 -28.02 10.33 7.27
CA ARG A 525 -27.88 10.41 5.80
C ARG A 525 -26.42 10.41 5.33
N TRP A 526 -25.47 10.69 6.21
CA TRP A 526 -24.04 10.55 5.94
C TRP A 526 -23.64 9.12 5.55
N SER A 527 -24.48 8.11 5.85
CA SER A 527 -24.34 6.74 5.36
C SER A 527 -24.34 6.60 3.82
N ASN A 528 -24.78 7.64 3.09
CA ASN A 528 -24.68 7.72 1.64
C ASN A 528 -23.29 8.12 1.13
N LYS A 529 -22.32 8.33 2.02
CA LYS A 529 -20.93 8.70 1.71
C LYS A 529 -19.98 7.59 2.17
N PRO A 530 -19.80 6.50 1.41
CA PRO A 530 -19.02 5.32 1.82
C PRO A 530 -17.59 5.58 2.30
N LYS A 531 -16.97 6.68 1.83
CA LYS A 531 -15.63 7.09 2.31
C LYS A 531 -15.60 7.35 3.82
N ILE A 532 -16.72 7.74 4.43
CA ILE A 532 -16.83 7.88 5.89
C ILE A 532 -16.63 6.50 6.55
N HIS A 533 -17.32 5.47 6.10
CA HIS A 533 -17.14 4.10 6.63
C HIS A 533 -15.69 3.60 6.45
N MET A 534 -15.02 3.97 5.35
CA MET A 534 -13.62 3.57 5.11
C MET A 534 -12.66 4.07 6.21
N LEU A 535 -12.97 5.15 6.93
CA LEU A 535 -12.13 5.62 8.04
C LEU A 535 -11.99 4.57 9.14
N LEU A 536 -13.01 3.74 9.36
CA LEU A 536 -12.96 2.69 10.38
C LEU A 536 -11.91 1.59 10.07
N HIS A 537 -11.50 1.49 8.80
CA HIS A 537 -10.47 0.54 8.36
C HIS A 537 -9.06 1.16 8.27
N LEU A 538 -8.95 2.47 8.48
CA LEU A 538 -7.67 3.19 8.43
C LEU A 538 -6.67 2.68 9.49
N PRO A 539 -7.05 2.40 10.75
CA PRO A 539 -6.15 1.82 11.75
C PRO A 539 -5.48 0.53 11.29
N GLN A 540 -6.23 -0.37 10.64
CA GLN A 540 -5.69 -1.62 10.11
C GLN A 540 -4.70 -1.37 8.96
N SER A 541 -4.98 -0.39 8.10
CA SER A 541 -4.03 0.01 7.04
C SER A 541 -2.73 0.56 7.64
N ILE A 542 -2.82 1.31 8.74
CA ILE A 542 -1.65 1.90 9.41
C ILE A 542 -0.80 0.85 10.10
N ARG A 543 -1.40 -0.11 10.83
CA ARG A 543 -0.65 -1.25 11.39
C ARG A 543 0.14 -1.97 10.30
N ARG A 544 -0.53 -2.20 9.16
CA ARG A 544 0.05 -2.94 8.04
C ARG A 544 1.17 -2.19 7.31
N PHE A 545 1.04 -0.89 7.08
CA PHE A 545 1.89 -0.12 6.16
C PHE A 545 2.70 1.01 6.81
N GLY A 546 2.45 1.32 8.08
CA GLY A 546 3.01 2.46 8.78
C GLY A 546 2.21 3.75 8.57
N PRO A 547 2.83 4.94 8.70
CA PRO A 547 2.16 6.22 8.59
C PRO A 547 1.34 6.38 7.30
N PRO A 548 0.12 6.98 7.35
CA PRO A 548 -0.76 7.04 6.20
C PRO A 548 -0.19 7.73 4.96
N ILE A 549 0.75 8.65 5.15
CA ILE A 549 1.43 9.35 4.06
C ILE A 549 2.16 8.39 3.11
N LEU A 550 2.54 7.19 3.57
CA LEU A 550 3.24 6.18 2.77
C LEU A 550 2.36 5.53 1.70
N PHE A 551 1.04 5.59 1.88
CA PHE A 551 0.05 5.05 0.94
C PHE A 551 -0.89 6.13 0.39
N ALA A 552 -0.43 7.39 0.37
CA ALA A 552 -1.10 8.47 -0.35
C ALA A 552 -0.82 8.41 -1.86
N THR A 553 -1.82 8.73 -2.69
CA THR A 553 -1.68 8.72 -4.16
C THR A 553 -1.12 10.00 -4.76
N GLU A 554 -0.94 11.06 -3.97
CA GLU A 554 -0.53 12.39 -4.46
C GLU A 554 0.72 12.35 -5.35
N LYS A 555 1.74 11.56 -4.98
CA LYS A 555 2.96 11.40 -5.79
C LYS A 555 2.69 10.82 -7.18
N PHE A 556 1.78 9.86 -7.29
CA PHE A 556 1.42 9.22 -8.54
C PHE A 556 0.49 10.12 -9.38
N GLU A 557 -0.42 10.84 -8.74
CA GLU A 557 -1.29 11.83 -9.39
C GLU A 557 -0.49 13.01 -9.96
N ASN A 558 0.56 13.45 -9.27
CA ASN A 558 1.50 14.44 -9.80
C ASN A 558 2.22 13.88 -11.04
N TYR A 559 2.66 12.61 -10.99
CA TYR A 559 3.30 11.93 -12.12
C TYR A 559 2.38 11.77 -13.34
N ASN A 560 1.05 11.63 -13.15
CA ASN A 560 0.07 11.68 -14.26
C ASN A 560 0.17 12.99 -15.07
N GLY A 561 0.65 14.08 -14.47
CA GLY A 561 0.98 15.32 -15.18
C GLY A 561 2.04 15.12 -16.26
N ILE A 562 3.08 14.31 -16.00
CA ILE A 562 4.16 14.02 -16.95
C ILE A 562 3.63 13.19 -18.12
N VAL A 563 2.80 12.17 -17.85
CA VAL A 563 2.14 11.36 -18.89
C VAL A 563 1.25 12.23 -19.77
N ARG A 564 0.46 13.13 -19.15
CA ARG A 564 -0.36 14.09 -19.91
C ARG A 564 0.48 14.99 -20.80
N THR A 565 1.59 15.54 -20.28
CA THR A 565 2.50 16.38 -21.07
C THR A 565 3.06 15.61 -22.26
N ALA A 566 3.57 14.39 -22.06
CA ALA A 566 4.05 13.55 -23.15
C ALA A 566 2.96 13.25 -24.20
N SER A 567 1.72 12.99 -23.76
CA SER A 567 0.58 12.75 -24.66
C SER A 567 0.19 13.99 -25.47
N ILE A 568 0.23 15.18 -24.85
CA ILE A 568 -0.08 16.44 -25.52
C ILE A 568 0.92 16.72 -26.65
N HIS A 569 2.19 16.37 -26.45
CA HIS A 569 3.28 16.61 -27.38
C HIS A 569 3.55 15.47 -28.38
N SER A 570 2.77 14.38 -28.35
CA SER A 570 2.85 13.33 -29.37
C SER A 570 2.08 13.69 -30.65
N ASN A 571 2.27 12.91 -31.71
CA ASN A 571 1.49 13.05 -32.94
C ASN A 571 0.03 12.54 -32.80
N ARG A 572 -0.28 11.86 -31.67
CA ARG A 572 -1.58 11.30 -31.27
C ARG A 572 -2.19 10.28 -32.24
N GLN A 573 -1.40 9.71 -33.15
CA GLN A 573 -1.88 8.65 -34.05
C GLN A 573 -1.97 7.30 -33.33
N ALA A 574 -1.00 7.00 -32.46
CA ALA A 574 -1.00 5.80 -31.64
C ALA A 574 -0.63 6.14 -30.18
N PRO A 575 -1.53 6.82 -29.44
CA PRO A 575 -1.19 7.46 -28.16
C PRO A 575 -0.50 6.54 -27.15
N SER A 576 -0.98 5.29 -27.02
CA SER A 576 -0.39 4.30 -26.11
C SER A 576 1.05 3.93 -26.49
N HIS A 577 1.28 3.70 -27.79
CA HIS A 577 2.59 3.35 -28.33
C HIS A 577 3.57 4.52 -28.19
N ASP A 578 3.14 5.73 -28.56
CA ASP A 578 3.99 6.92 -28.53
C ASP A 578 4.40 7.29 -27.09
N LEU A 579 3.48 7.14 -26.14
CA LEU A 579 3.76 7.30 -24.72
C LEU A 579 4.77 6.24 -24.23
N ALA A 580 4.55 4.97 -24.55
CA ALA A 580 5.47 3.90 -24.15
C ALA A 580 6.90 4.16 -24.69
N LEU A 581 7.04 4.57 -25.95
CA LEU A 581 8.34 4.91 -26.53
C LEU A 581 8.98 6.13 -25.84
N THR A 582 8.19 7.15 -25.54
CA THR A 582 8.67 8.35 -24.83
C THR A 582 9.19 8.02 -23.44
N PHE A 583 8.45 7.24 -22.65
CA PHE A 583 8.88 6.82 -21.31
C PHE A 583 10.04 5.82 -21.35
N SER A 584 10.14 5.00 -22.39
CA SER A 584 11.32 4.17 -22.64
C SER A 584 12.58 5.03 -22.81
N ASN A 585 12.50 6.10 -23.63
CA ASN A 585 13.60 7.05 -23.79
C ASN A 585 13.94 7.76 -22.47
N TYR A 586 12.95 8.23 -21.71
CA TYR A 586 13.19 8.85 -20.39
C TYR A 586 13.90 7.90 -19.42
N HIS A 587 13.56 6.60 -19.44
CA HIS A 587 14.24 5.60 -18.63
C HIS A 587 15.68 5.36 -19.08
N ILE A 588 15.94 5.27 -20.39
CA ILE A 588 17.31 5.15 -20.93
C ILE A 588 18.16 6.36 -20.54
N GLU A 589 17.64 7.57 -20.72
CA GLU A 589 18.32 8.82 -20.34
C GLU A 589 18.63 8.84 -18.85
N ARG A 590 17.66 8.48 -18.00
CA ARG A 590 17.87 8.38 -16.55
C ARG A 590 18.98 7.39 -16.22
N LEU A 591 19.00 6.19 -16.83
CA LEU A 591 20.02 5.18 -16.58
C LEU A 591 21.42 5.69 -16.99
N LEU A 592 21.53 6.33 -18.16
CA LEU A 592 22.79 6.91 -18.63
C LEU A 592 23.28 8.04 -17.72
N TYR A 593 22.41 8.99 -17.38
CA TYR A 593 22.79 10.17 -16.59
C TYR A 593 23.05 9.86 -15.12
N SER A 594 22.34 8.87 -14.55
CA SER A 594 22.59 8.42 -13.18
C SER A 594 23.86 7.59 -13.04
N GLY A 595 24.49 7.18 -14.16
CA GLY A 595 25.64 6.29 -14.15
C GLY A 595 25.27 4.87 -13.75
N ALA A 596 24.11 4.38 -14.17
CA ALA A 596 23.76 2.98 -13.99
C ALA A 596 24.77 2.07 -14.72
N TYR A 597 24.99 0.87 -14.18
CA TYR A 597 25.71 -0.19 -14.89
C TYR A 597 24.77 -0.80 -15.92
N LEU A 598 25.15 -0.70 -17.20
CA LEU A 598 24.43 -1.21 -18.34
C LEU A 598 25.14 -2.46 -18.87
N HIS A 599 24.37 -3.45 -19.34
CA HIS A 599 24.91 -4.68 -19.89
C HIS A 599 25.02 -4.58 -21.41
N ASP A 600 26.21 -4.79 -21.96
CA ASP A 600 26.41 -4.96 -23.39
C ASP A 600 26.21 -6.43 -23.77
N SER A 601 25.12 -6.74 -24.48
CA SER A 601 24.79 -8.10 -24.88
C SER A 601 25.77 -8.71 -25.88
N LYS A 602 26.59 -7.91 -26.57
CA LYS A 602 27.57 -8.41 -27.54
C LYS A 602 28.87 -8.86 -26.89
N THR A 603 29.34 -8.10 -25.89
CA THR A 603 30.59 -8.37 -25.17
C THR A 603 30.36 -9.18 -23.89
N GLY A 604 29.14 -9.14 -23.33
CA GLY A 604 28.81 -9.69 -22.02
C GLY A 604 29.33 -8.85 -20.86
N GLU A 605 29.84 -7.64 -21.13
CA GLU A 605 30.43 -6.77 -20.13
C GLU A 605 29.45 -5.72 -19.61
N TYR A 606 29.67 -5.30 -18.36
CA TYR A 606 28.98 -4.17 -17.77
C TYR A 606 29.77 -2.88 -17.99
N PHE A 607 29.09 -1.85 -18.48
CA PHE A 607 29.68 -0.53 -18.70
C PHE A 607 28.84 0.57 -18.05
N GLN A 608 29.43 1.75 -17.91
CA GLN A 608 28.75 2.96 -17.45
C GLN A 608 28.99 4.09 -18.45
N ALA A 609 28.08 5.06 -18.48
CA ALA A 609 28.31 6.29 -19.22
C ALA A 609 29.53 7.04 -18.65
N LYS A 610 30.36 7.61 -19.54
CA LYS A 610 31.57 8.37 -19.14
C LYS A 610 31.20 9.59 -18.28
N PRO A 611 32.16 10.13 -17.48
CA PRO A 611 31.91 11.28 -16.61
C PRO A 611 31.27 12.48 -17.32
N ASN A 612 31.64 12.77 -18.58
CA ASN A 612 31.05 13.87 -19.34
C ASN A 612 29.52 13.76 -19.49
N VAL A 613 28.97 12.54 -19.51
CA VAL A 613 27.52 12.29 -19.57
C VAL A 613 26.90 12.34 -18.17
N THR A 614 27.49 11.64 -17.20
CA THR A 614 26.92 11.60 -15.84
C THR A 614 27.01 12.95 -15.11
N ASN A 615 28.00 13.78 -15.45
CA ASN A 615 28.14 15.13 -14.92
C ASN A 615 27.00 16.05 -15.34
N ILE A 616 26.35 15.82 -16.49
CA ILE A 616 25.16 16.58 -16.92
C ILE A 616 24.09 16.55 -15.83
N PHE A 617 23.86 15.41 -15.19
CA PHE A 617 22.91 15.31 -14.09
C PHE A 617 23.53 15.71 -12.74
N LYS A 618 24.77 15.29 -12.45
CA LYS A 618 25.39 15.58 -11.15
C LYS A 618 25.58 17.08 -10.88
N SER A 619 25.98 17.86 -11.88
CA SER A 619 26.31 19.29 -11.72
C SER A 619 25.21 20.25 -12.16
N ASN A 620 24.10 19.77 -12.72
CA ASN A 620 23.03 20.64 -13.21
C ASN A 620 21.72 20.42 -12.44
N VAL A 621 21.41 21.36 -11.54
CA VAL A 621 20.19 21.34 -10.72
C VAL A 621 18.91 21.45 -11.58
N LEU A 622 18.97 22.12 -12.74
CA LEU A 622 17.81 22.21 -13.64
C LEU A 622 17.49 20.85 -14.27
N ILE A 623 18.52 20.09 -14.66
CA ILE A 623 18.34 18.73 -15.16
C ILE A 623 17.83 17.81 -14.05
N GLN A 624 18.38 17.91 -12.83
CA GLN A 624 17.84 17.16 -11.68
C GLN A 624 16.35 17.43 -11.49
N LYS A 625 15.94 18.70 -11.49
CA LYS A 625 14.53 19.10 -11.37
C LYS A 625 13.67 18.59 -12.53
N LEU A 626 14.20 18.56 -13.76
CA LEU A 626 13.50 18.01 -14.93
C LEU A 626 13.18 16.53 -14.76
N PHE A 627 14.11 15.75 -14.18
CA PHE A 627 13.88 14.35 -13.82
C PHE A 627 13.10 14.20 -12.49
N GLY A 628 12.61 15.29 -11.90
CA GLY A 628 11.89 15.25 -10.64
C GLY A 628 12.76 14.85 -9.43
N TYR A 629 14.07 15.04 -9.53
CA TYR A 629 15.04 14.76 -8.46
C TYR A 629 15.38 16.04 -7.69
N ASN A 630 15.43 15.92 -6.36
CA ASN A 630 15.82 17.02 -5.49
C ASN A 630 16.92 16.59 -4.51
N SER A 631 18.16 16.93 -4.83
CA SER A 631 19.34 16.61 -4.01
C SER A 631 19.28 17.18 -2.60
N THR A 632 18.60 18.31 -2.38
CA THR A 632 18.53 18.95 -1.04
C THR A 632 17.65 18.19 -0.06
N LEU A 633 16.71 17.38 -0.55
CA LEU A 633 15.86 16.52 0.29
C LEU A 633 16.54 15.21 0.70
N VAL A 634 17.54 14.77 -0.07
CA VAL A 634 18.32 13.55 0.23
C VAL A 634 19.31 13.80 1.35
N ASN A 635 19.96 14.97 1.36
CA ASN A 635 20.88 15.42 2.40
C ASN A 635 20.36 16.73 2.99
N PRO A 636 19.32 16.67 3.86
CA PRO A 636 18.72 17.88 4.38
C PRO A 636 19.74 18.65 5.23
N MET A 637 20.09 19.88 4.81
CA MET A 637 20.86 20.81 5.65
C MET A 637 20.10 21.24 6.92
N LYS A 638 18.78 20.98 6.99
CA LYS A 638 17.89 21.28 8.12
C LYS A 638 16.92 20.11 8.35
N SER A 639 16.80 19.63 9.59
CA SER A 639 15.78 18.66 9.98
C SER A 639 14.40 19.30 9.97
N TYR A 640 13.43 18.71 9.25
CA TYR A 640 12.03 19.14 9.26
C TYR A 640 11.18 18.10 10.03
N PRO A 641 10.17 18.52 10.83
CA PRO A 641 9.73 19.89 11.06
C PRO A 641 10.74 20.68 11.91
N CYS A 642 11.08 21.89 11.46
CA CYS A 642 11.73 22.88 12.30
C CYS A 642 10.78 24.05 12.51
N LEU A 643 10.76 24.60 13.72
CA LEU A 643 10.14 25.91 13.93
C LEU A 643 10.88 26.88 13.02
N HIS A 644 10.17 27.49 12.06
CA HIS A 644 10.75 28.58 11.29
C HIS A 644 11.22 29.63 12.30
N SER A 645 12.52 29.94 12.27
CA SER A 645 13.17 30.91 13.17
C SER A 645 12.62 32.33 13.02
N ASN A 646 11.72 32.55 12.06
CA ASN A 646 10.81 33.68 12.07
C ASN A 646 9.82 33.44 13.21
N LYS A 647 10.21 33.74 14.46
CA LYS A 647 9.21 34.20 15.43
C LYS A 647 8.47 35.32 14.70
N PRO A 648 7.17 35.18 14.41
CA PRO A 648 6.45 36.34 13.90
C PRO A 648 6.64 37.41 14.98
N ASN A 649 7.08 38.61 14.59
CA ASN A 649 7.15 39.77 15.47
C ASN A 649 5.71 40.18 15.79
N ILE A 650 4.96 39.31 16.47
CA ILE A 650 3.66 39.61 17.04
C ILE A 650 4.01 40.31 18.36
N PRO A 651 3.73 41.61 18.51
CA PRO A 651 3.88 42.28 19.79
C PRO A 651 3.16 41.48 20.88
N GLU A 652 3.70 41.38 22.09
CA GLU A 652 3.04 40.63 23.18
C GLU A 652 1.59 41.07 23.42
N ALA A 653 1.28 42.33 23.12
CA ALA A 653 -0.07 42.90 23.19
C ALA A 653 -1.07 42.34 22.15
N GLU A 654 -0.60 41.71 21.07
CA GLU A 654 -1.40 41.11 20.00
C GLU A 654 -1.50 39.58 20.11
N LEU A 655 -0.85 38.98 21.12
CA LEU A 655 -0.98 37.55 21.40
C LEU A 655 -2.34 37.28 22.04
N GLU A 656 -3.25 36.69 21.26
CA GLU A 656 -4.49 36.16 21.81
C GLU A 656 -4.27 34.80 22.48
N PRO A 657 -5.00 34.48 23.56
CA PRO A 657 -4.97 33.16 24.16
C PRO A 657 -5.44 32.12 23.14
N ILE A 658 -4.84 30.93 23.17
CA ILE A 658 -5.30 29.80 22.35
C ILE A 658 -6.79 29.60 22.66
N PRO A 659 -7.69 29.58 21.66
CA PRO A 659 -9.12 29.39 21.88
C PRO A 659 -9.38 28.20 22.81
N GLU A 660 -10.20 28.37 23.85
CA GLU A 660 -10.43 27.34 24.88
C GLU A 660 -10.78 25.97 24.27
N ALA A 661 -11.50 25.99 23.16
CA ALA A 661 -11.91 24.79 22.44
C ALA A 661 -10.77 24.05 21.70
N LEU A 662 -9.61 24.67 21.53
CA LEU A 662 -8.36 24.03 21.06
C LEU A 662 -7.49 23.54 22.23
N THR A 663 -7.68 24.07 23.44
CA THR A 663 -6.99 23.61 24.67
C THR A 663 -7.72 22.48 25.39
N ALA A 664 -9.04 22.38 25.24
CA ALA A 664 -9.84 21.31 25.83
C ALA A 664 -9.60 20.00 25.06
N ARG A 665 -8.67 19.16 25.53
CA ARG A 665 -8.61 17.76 25.09
C ARG A 665 -9.92 17.09 25.51
N PRO A 666 -10.67 16.45 24.61
CA PRO A 666 -11.71 15.52 25.06
C PRO A 666 -11.01 14.44 25.90
N THR A 667 -11.29 14.38 27.20
CA THR A 667 -10.88 13.24 28.01
C THR A 667 -11.68 12.03 27.52
N GLN A 668 -10.97 11.06 26.93
CA GLN A 668 -11.51 9.85 26.29
C GLN A 668 -12.59 9.12 27.12
N THR A 669 -12.55 9.21 28.45
CA THR A 669 -13.46 8.55 29.38
C THR A 669 -14.90 9.08 29.33
N ALA A 670 -15.12 10.38 29.15
CA ALA A 670 -16.47 10.96 29.23
C ALA A 670 -17.35 10.67 27.99
N VAL A 671 -16.71 10.38 26.84
CA VAL A 671 -17.42 10.07 25.59
C VAL A 671 -17.74 8.57 25.50
N LEU A 672 -16.86 7.70 26.01
CA LEU A 672 -17.09 6.25 26.09
C LEU A 672 -18.35 5.91 26.90
N ASP A 673 -18.54 6.55 28.05
CA ASP A 673 -19.73 6.32 28.89
C ASP A 673 -21.01 6.88 28.23
N LYS A 674 -20.96 8.08 27.62
CA LYS A 674 -22.12 8.61 26.87
C LYS A 674 -22.46 7.78 25.64
N TYR A 675 -21.47 7.21 24.96
CA TYR A 675 -21.68 6.39 23.78
C TYR A 675 -22.31 5.04 24.15
N LEU A 676 -21.88 4.41 25.24
CA LEU A 676 -22.48 3.16 25.73
C LEU A 676 -23.86 3.36 26.36
N LEU A 677 -24.12 4.52 26.98
CA LEU A 677 -25.39 4.85 27.64
C LEU A 677 -26.45 5.45 26.70
N SER A 678 -26.10 5.81 25.46
CA SER A 678 -27.03 6.33 24.43
C SER A 678 -27.42 5.29 23.37
N ILE A 679 -26.92 4.07 23.51
CA ILE A 679 -27.43 2.84 22.86
C ILE A 679 -28.60 2.32 23.68
#